data_AF-A0A3D4V695-F1
#
_entry.id   AF-A0A3D4V695-F1
#
_cell.length_a   1.000
_cell.length_b   1.000
_cell.length_c   1.000
_cell.angle_alpha   90.00
_cell.angle_beta   90.00
_cell.angle_gamma   90.00
#
_symmetry.space_group_name_H-M   'P 1'
#
loop_
_entity.id
_entity.type
_entity.pdbx_description
1 polymer ?
#
loop_
_entity_poly.entity_id
_entity_poly.type
_entity_poly.pdbx_seq_one_letter_code
_entity_poly.pdbx_strand_id
1 'polypeptide(L)'
;MLTSMCSTQRIAYRRSRIVRRVGFTASLVLASLATLRAASAQSGASSQIRFEPYTLVTRAHGSIDAELGVLDVPRRHAVPNGPAQTLRVVRLRAIRATPGIAPVIYLAGGPGGSGIEAARGGRWPVFDAVRQHADVILLDQRGTGRSDPPPSCPRPAAAPLHNDSLITEARYVATVQQETSRCVAWWRGQGVDLAAYTTVESAHDIDALRRALGVEQVSLWGMSYGTHLALATLRLHPTVVQRVVLMGTEGPDHTWKDPRDADAILGRLSAWSAKDPVARTMTPDLQRSLRDAVQSLAKRPLTGTVQGPPGVGGPMVIGAFDLQLAVAAALGRTQTASLVPVMLSQVQQGDASLVAQLVSGLRDAVLRPAAMPLAMDLASGASRARRSLVQNGERRSVLGSALNFPWTTLEAADFGVPDLGDAFRAPLRSATPTLFISGSMDGRTPPSNADEVRRGFRRATTLLLDGAGHDDDLWVASPRIAEVLARFLNGETVASDTITTPMLRVPAPPAGAETPASASARAPAAASAPPADRVASALLDRAIARMGGDSALRAITTMRMDLLTQWQRTTFAEHPYPDQPSFERNSDLRNYALKGWRNVRMPLTGGTFVDIVRDTVAARSFNGPGGTPTVMPLNIAYITERREQFAFAPEQMLLLARKAGDLHAQRDTSIDGVIHARVFATVDGFPSTWFLRRTDGLPALVRFVADETNDFGLASWGVMSVEIWFSNWTRVPPGVFLPRQRDIRRVGRPYKRITALAITVNAPAPADSFAISDEMAARYLATERRPMWQLPFDSVRVTADHFVVFPQLVGSAGAVRIGGGWVLFETAQSEGSLPTIDAWLTRATGVGLAAGVVARPGMGNGGARWFARSNRALYVAPGTRAVVQSLLATDPTSIAGSAKAVGKTAPRTAMVVPTTPRWVRVGNDSLWLEAIDLPDAPGVLTAYSPTHRWVYSPMLGVPNYKPEYDALLARWRARGWIVEWQGSLRGVRAPI
;
A
#
# COMPACT_ATOMS: atom_id res chain seq x y z
N MET A 1 45.29 42.97 -8.46
CA MET A 1 46.36 43.55 -7.62
C MET A 1 45.94 43.34 -6.16
N LEU A 2 46.41 42.27 -5.53
CA LEU A 2 47.57 42.24 -4.58
C LEU A 2 47.22 42.95 -3.26
N THR A 3 47.41 42.44 -2.04
CA THR A 3 47.69 41.12 -1.44
C THR A 3 47.68 41.33 0.08
N SER A 4 47.21 40.31 0.82
CA SER A 4 47.79 39.75 2.06
C SER A 4 48.28 40.59 3.27
N MET A 5 47.70 40.23 4.42
CA MET A 5 48.35 39.64 5.62
C MET A 5 49.03 40.49 6.72
N CYS A 6 48.44 40.37 7.92
CA CYS A 6 49.01 39.95 9.22
C CYS A 6 50.43 40.41 9.63
N SER A 7 50.55 40.97 10.85
CA SER A 7 50.85 40.16 12.05
C SER A 7 50.85 40.96 13.37
N THR A 8 50.26 40.33 14.38
CA THR A 8 50.55 40.28 15.83
C THR A 8 51.53 41.26 16.49
N GLN A 9 51.15 41.77 17.68
CA GLN A 9 51.82 41.41 18.94
C GLN A 9 51.06 41.83 20.21
N ARG A 10 51.13 40.95 21.23
CA ARG A 10 50.64 41.10 22.60
C ARG A 10 51.49 42.12 23.38
N ILE A 11 50.96 42.70 24.45
CA ILE A 11 51.56 42.72 25.82
C ILE A 11 50.55 43.32 26.80
N ALA A 12 50.63 42.83 28.03
CA ALA A 12 49.68 43.03 29.11
C ALA A 12 50.13 44.08 30.14
N TYR A 13 49.15 44.49 30.98
CA TYR A 13 49.26 44.87 32.39
C TYR A 13 49.76 46.29 32.76
N ARG A 14 48.89 47.07 33.47
CA ARG A 14 48.91 47.32 34.95
C ARG A 14 48.62 48.79 35.37
N ARG A 15 47.52 48.94 36.15
CA ARG A 15 47.28 49.77 37.37
C ARG A 15 47.54 51.29 37.42
N SER A 16 46.51 52.03 37.91
CA SER A 16 46.53 52.96 39.08
C SER A 16 45.06 53.40 39.37
N ARG A 17 44.45 53.18 40.56
CA ARG A 17 44.52 53.86 41.89
C ARG A 17 44.15 55.35 41.81
N ILE A 18 43.35 56.03 42.66
CA ILE A 18 42.70 55.78 43.96
C ILE A 18 41.80 57.01 44.32
N VAL A 19 40.65 56.78 44.94
CA VAL A 19 39.94 57.54 46.03
C VAL A 19 39.45 59.00 45.84
N ARG A 20 38.13 59.19 46.07
CA ARG A 20 37.58 60.12 47.10
C ARG A 20 36.17 59.71 47.57
N ARG A 21 35.94 59.94 48.86
CA ARG A 21 34.85 59.46 49.75
C ARG A 21 33.60 60.37 49.72
N VAL A 22 32.59 59.91 50.46
CA VAL A 22 31.35 60.58 50.98
C VAL A 22 30.13 60.26 50.11
N GLY A 23 29.00 59.72 50.60
CA GLY A 23 28.53 59.38 51.94
C GLY A 23 27.00 59.29 51.86
N PHE A 24 26.42 58.23 52.43
CA PHE A 24 25.00 58.10 52.80
C PHE A 24 23.90 58.31 51.73
N THR A 25 23.57 57.24 51.00
CA THR A 25 22.18 56.76 50.77
C THR A 25 22.22 55.31 50.29
N ALA A 26 22.86 54.44 51.07
CA ALA A 26 22.97 53.01 50.79
C ALA A 26 21.90 52.23 51.58
N SER A 27 20.66 52.21 51.10
CA SER A 27 19.65 51.20 51.48
C SER A 27 18.42 51.11 50.55
N LEU A 28 18.21 52.04 49.61
CA LEU A 28 17.03 52.04 48.73
C LEU A 28 17.30 51.88 47.21
N VAL A 29 18.58 51.87 46.78
CA VAL A 29 18.95 51.69 45.36
C VAL A 29 19.49 50.27 45.07
N LEU A 30 19.88 49.51 46.10
CA LEU A 30 20.28 48.10 45.96
C LEU A 30 19.09 47.13 45.86
N ALA A 31 17.89 47.54 46.28
CA ALA A 31 16.66 46.76 46.12
C ALA A 31 16.02 46.90 44.72
N SER A 32 16.31 47.99 44.00
CA SER A 32 15.79 48.26 42.65
C SER A 32 16.73 47.81 41.52
N LEU A 33 18.03 47.63 41.78
CA LEU A 33 18.97 47.00 40.83
C LEU A 33 19.08 45.47 40.98
N ALA A 34 18.59 44.89 42.09
CA ALA A 34 18.45 43.44 42.25
C ALA A 34 17.17 42.91 41.60
N THR A 35 16.09 43.69 41.57
CA THR A 35 14.81 43.30 40.95
C THR A 35 14.82 43.44 39.42
N LEU A 36 15.61 44.38 38.86
CA LEU A 36 15.78 44.50 37.40
C LEU A 36 16.79 43.52 36.79
N ARG A 37 17.59 42.80 37.60
CA ARG A 37 18.46 41.71 37.13
C ARG A 37 17.85 40.32 37.33
N ALA A 38 16.82 40.21 38.20
CA ALA A 38 16.01 39.01 38.35
C ALA A 38 14.93 38.91 37.25
N ALA A 39 14.38 40.04 36.78
CA ALA A 39 13.32 40.04 35.75
C ALA A 39 13.82 39.74 34.31
N SER A 40 15.13 39.79 34.05
CA SER A 40 15.73 39.44 32.75
C SER A 40 16.52 38.12 32.76
N ALA A 41 16.50 37.39 33.87
CA ALA A 41 17.10 36.05 33.98
C ALA A 41 16.04 34.92 33.91
N GLN A 42 14.79 35.26 33.62
CA GLN A 42 13.64 34.35 33.67
C GLN A 42 13.00 34.08 32.31
N SER A 43 13.79 34.13 31.23
CA SER A 43 13.39 33.64 29.89
C SER A 43 14.17 32.38 29.45
N GLY A 44 14.83 31.69 30.38
CA GLY A 44 15.63 30.49 30.11
C GLY A 44 15.16 29.22 30.82
N ALA A 45 13.97 29.22 31.43
CA ALA A 45 13.38 27.98 31.92
C ALA A 45 12.88 27.19 30.71
N SER A 46 13.65 26.18 30.28
CA SER A 46 13.16 25.12 29.40
C SER A 46 11.91 24.55 30.05
N SER A 47 10.72 24.96 29.62
CA SER A 47 9.47 24.41 30.10
C SER A 47 9.54 22.91 29.87
N GLN A 48 9.42 22.11 30.93
CA GLN A 48 9.34 20.66 30.78
C GLN A 48 8.21 20.32 29.80
N ILE A 49 8.45 19.35 28.94
CA ILE A 49 7.45 18.93 27.96
C ILE A 49 6.23 18.38 28.71
N ARG A 50 5.05 18.92 28.38
CA ARG A 50 3.79 18.37 28.89
C ARG A 50 3.35 17.24 27.99
N PHE A 51 3.05 16.11 28.62
CA PHE A 51 2.56 14.91 27.96
C PHE A 51 1.07 14.77 28.21
N GLU A 52 0.31 14.57 27.14
CA GLU A 52 -1.12 14.29 27.18
C GLU A 52 -1.38 12.84 26.78
N PRO A 53 -2.42 12.20 27.33
CA PRO A 53 -2.82 10.86 26.91
C PRO A 53 -3.02 10.78 25.39
N TYR A 54 -2.48 9.73 24.78
CA TYR A 54 -2.54 9.53 23.34
C TYR A 54 -2.67 8.04 23.00
N THR A 55 -3.43 7.73 21.96
CA THR A 55 -3.56 6.35 21.48
C THR A 55 -2.83 6.18 20.15
N LEU A 56 -1.73 5.44 20.17
CA LEU A 56 -1.02 5.05 18.96
C LEU A 56 -1.71 3.82 18.34
N VAL A 57 -2.53 4.06 17.32
CA VAL A 57 -3.14 2.98 16.52
C VAL A 57 -2.12 2.40 15.55
N THR A 58 -1.75 1.14 15.74
CA THR A 58 -0.87 0.40 14.83
C THR A 58 -1.69 -0.27 13.72
N ARG A 59 -1.03 -0.67 12.62
CA ARG A 59 -1.69 -1.30 11.47
C ARG A 59 -2.09 -2.75 11.74
N ALA A 60 -1.36 -3.47 12.59
CA ALA A 60 -1.55 -4.90 12.85
C ALA A 60 -1.52 -5.30 14.34
N HIS A 61 -1.27 -4.38 15.28
CA HIS A 61 -1.06 -4.68 16.70
C HIS A 61 -2.02 -3.91 17.63
N GLY A 62 -3.12 -3.40 17.09
CA GLY A 62 -4.16 -2.69 17.85
C GLY A 62 -3.76 -1.28 18.30
N SER A 63 -4.49 -0.79 19.30
CA SER A 63 -4.29 0.50 19.94
C SER A 63 -3.31 0.36 21.10
N ILE A 64 -2.29 1.22 21.12
CA ILE A 64 -1.27 1.25 22.16
C ILE A 64 -1.42 2.56 22.94
N ASP A 65 -1.52 2.44 24.26
CA ASP A 65 -1.49 3.59 25.15
C ASP A 65 -0.11 4.24 25.10
N ALA A 66 -0.12 5.53 24.83
CA ALA A 66 1.07 6.34 24.65
C ALA A 66 0.77 7.76 25.14
N GLU A 67 1.76 8.65 24.99
CA GLU A 67 1.58 10.05 25.37
C GLU A 67 2.11 10.96 24.27
N LEU A 68 1.33 11.98 23.93
CA LEU A 68 1.72 12.99 22.95
C LEU A 68 2.38 14.15 23.68
N GLY A 69 3.57 14.52 23.21
CA GLY A 69 4.30 15.70 23.65
C GLY A 69 4.48 16.70 22.52
N VAL A 70 4.50 17.96 22.89
CA VAL A 70 4.74 19.10 22.00
C VAL A 70 5.93 19.89 22.52
N LEU A 71 6.90 20.17 21.66
CA LEU A 71 8.06 20.97 22.01
C LEU A 71 8.32 22.03 20.94
N ASP A 72 8.35 23.29 21.35
CA ASP A 72 8.79 24.38 20.49
C ASP A 72 10.30 24.58 20.64
N VAL A 73 10.99 24.65 19.51
CA VAL A 73 12.43 24.93 19.42
C VAL A 73 12.65 26.16 18.54
N PRO A 74 13.79 26.87 18.65
CA PRO A 74 14.14 27.90 17.69
C PRO A 74 14.21 27.31 16.27
N ARG A 75 13.60 27.98 15.30
CA ARG A 75 13.71 27.59 13.88
C ARG A 75 15.16 27.53 13.43
N ARG A 76 15.99 28.46 13.91
CA ARG A 76 17.45 28.41 13.83
C ARG A 76 18.04 28.51 15.22
N HIS A 77 18.81 27.52 15.67
CA HIS A 77 19.42 27.50 17.00
C HIS A 77 20.45 28.62 17.21
N ALA A 78 21.06 29.12 16.12
CA ALA A 78 21.91 30.32 16.16
C ALA A 78 21.15 31.63 16.45
N VAL A 79 19.81 31.62 16.34
CA VAL A 79 18.92 32.77 16.60
C VAL A 79 17.85 32.35 17.63
N PRO A 80 18.21 32.18 18.91
CA PRO A 80 17.36 31.53 19.92
C PRO A 80 16.05 32.29 20.22
N ASN A 81 16.01 33.60 19.98
CA ASN A 81 14.81 34.44 20.15
C ASN A 81 14.03 34.65 18.84
N GLY A 82 14.34 33.87 17.79
CA GLY A 82 13.69 33.93 16.50
C GLY A 82 12.35 33.16 16.44
N PRO A 83 11.78 32.98 15.23
CA PRO A 83 10.58 32.17 15.04
C PRO A 83 10.76 30.76 15.58
N ALA A 84 9.69 30.17 16.12
CA ALA A 84 9.70 28.78 16.56
C ALA A 84 9.51 27.80 15.39
N GLN A 85 9.91 26.57 15.65
CA GLN A 85 9.60 25.35 14.92
C GLN A 85 9.00 24.39 15.96
N THR A 86 7.84 23.80 15.68
CA THR A 86 7.20 22.89 16.61
C THR A 86 7.57 21.44 16.28
N LEU A 87 7.93 20.69 17.31
CA LEU A 87 8.22 19.26 17.27
C LEU A 87 7.13 18.47 17.95
N ARG A 88 6.79 17.31 17.38
CA ARG A 88 5.85 16.34 17.93
C ARG A 88 6.59 15.08 18.31
N VAL A 89 6.30 14.60 19.50
CA VAL A 89 6.84 13.34 20.02
C VAL A 89 5.72 12.48 20.56
N VAL A 90 5.83 11.17 20.37
CA VAL A 90 5.00 10.20 21.07
C VAL A 90 5.89 9.38 22.00
N ARG A 91 5.60 9.42 23.29
CA ARG A 91 6.27 8.58 24.29
C ARG A 91 5.51 7.27 24.46
N LEU A 92 6.17 6.16 24.15
CA LEU A 92 5.78 4.83 24.59
C LEU A 92 6.44 4.61 25.95
N ARG A 93 5.63 4.53 27.01
CA ARG A 93 6.18 4.29 28.35
C ARG A 93 6.79 2.91 28.45
N ALA A 94 7.89 2.83 29.21
CA ALA A 94 8.47 1.57 29.62
C ALA A 94 7.43 0.72 30.37
N ILE A 95 7.33 -0.57 30.03
CA ILE A 95 6.50 -1.51 30.79
C ILE A 95 7.17 -1.83 32.13
N ARG A 96 8.50 -2.03 32.11
CA ARG A 96 9.32 -2.26 33.30
C ARG A 96 10.49 -1.29 33.25
N ALA A 97 10.40 -0.19 34.01
CA ALA A 97 11.47 0.78 34.08
C ALA A 97 12.72 0.15 34.74
N THR A 98 13.82 0.06 34.00
CA THR A 98 15.13 -0.35 34.55
C THR A 98 15.87 0.88 35.10
N PRO A 99 16.24 0.92 36.40
CA PRO A 99 17.00 2.03 36.96
C PRO A 99 18.30 2.30 36.19
N GLY A 100 18.58 3.58 35.93
CA GLY A 100 19.80 4.01 35.23
C GLY A 100 19.76 3.87 33.71
N ILE A 101 18.66 3.38 33.11
CA ILE A 101 18.49 3.33 31.66
C ILE A 101 17.86 4.63 31.15
N ALA A 102 18.54 5.29 30.21
CA ALA A 102 18.07 6.52 29.61
C ALA A 102 16.92 6.26 28.60
N PRO A 103 15.95 7.19 28.45
CA PRO A 103 14.94 7.09 27.39
C PRO A 103 15.59 6.97 26.00
N VAL A 104 14.99 6.16 25.14
CA VAL A 104 15.46 5.90 23.79
C VAL A 104 14.73 6.84 22.82
N ILE A 105 15.45 7.73 22.15
CA ILE A 105 14.92 8.54 21.06
C ILE A 105 15.15 7.78 19.75
N TYR A 106 14.06 7.44 19.07
CA TYR A 106 14.11 6.86 17.72
C TYR A 106 14.26 7.98 16.68
N LEU A 107 15.27 7.83 15.81
CA LEU A 107 15.60 8.77 14.74
C LEU A 107 15.33 8.09 13.39
N ALA A 108 14.30 8.58 12.69
CA ALA A 108 13.91 8.02 11.40
C ALA A 108 14.90 8.43 10.29
N GLY A 109 14.96 7.56 9.27
CA GLY A 109 15.76 7.76 8.06
C GLY A 109 15.05 8.57 6.98
N GLY A 110 15.61 8.54 5.77
CA GLY A 110 15.11 9.25 4.59
C GLY A 110 16.22 10.10 3.96
N PRO A 111 16.52 11.31 4.48
CA PRO A 111 15.75 12.10 5.47
C PRO A 111 14.30 12.32 5.05
N GLY A 112 13.39 12.60 6.00
CA GLY A 112 11.95 12.77 5.71
C GLY A 112 11.01 11.79 6.42
N GLY A 113 11.55 10.74 7.04
CA GLY A 113 10.75 9.78 7.79
C GLY A 113 10.09 10.39 9.03
N SER A 114 8.89 9.90 9.35
CA SER A 114 8.23 10.16 10.63
C SER A 114 8.58 9.06 11.62
N GLY A 115 9.07 9.44 12.80
CA GLY A 115 9.33 8.49 13.89
C GLY A 115 8.03 7.90 14.42
N ILE A 116 6.95 8.68 14.45
CA ILE A 116 5.63 8.24 14.91
C ILE A 116 5.05 7.18 13.94
N GLU A 117 5.09 7.45 12.64
CA GLU A 117 4.54 6.52 11.63
C GLU A 117 5.36 5.23 11.49
N ALA A 118 6.67 5.28 11.76
CA ALA A 118 7.53 4.09 11.76
C ALA A 118 7.04 3.03 12.75
N ALA A 119 6.51 3.42 13.90
CA ALA A 119 5.98 2.51 14.91
C ALA A 119 4.58 1.97 14.59
N ARG A 120 3.86 2.53 13.61
CA ARG A 120 2.53 2.02 13.24
C ARG A 120 2.58 0.81 12.30
N GLY A 121 3.70 0.57 11.63
CA GLY A 121 3.83 -0.46 10.59
C GLY A 121 4.27 -1.84 11.10
N GLY A 122 4.86 -2.64 10.20
CA GLY A 122 5.38 -3.98 10.51
C GLY A 122 6.58 -4.01 11.46
N ARG A 123 7.17 -2.84 11.75
CA ARG A 123 8.31 -2.66 12.67
C ARG A 123 7.90 -2.61 14.15
N TRP A 124 6.60 -2.55 14.45
CA TRP A 124 6.07 -2.47 15.82
C TRP A 124 6.70 -3.48 16.79
N PRO A 125 6.89 -4.78 16.45
CA PRO A 125 7.46 -5.74 17.40
C PRO A 125 8.84 -5.34 17.95
N VAL A 126 9.62 -4.59 17.18
CA VAL A 126 10.94 -4.11 17.61
C VAL A 126 10.79 -2.95 18.61
N PHE A 127 9.89 -2.01 18.35
CA PHE A 127 9.55 -0.95 19.31
C PHE A 127 8.96 -1.51 20.61
N ASP A 128 8.11 -2.54 20.49
CA ASP A 128 7.51 -3.22 21.62
C ASP A 128 8.54 -3.98 22.48
N ALA A 129 9.56 -4.55 21.85
CA ALA A 129 10.68 -5.18 22.56
C ALA A 129 11.53 -4.16 23.33
N VAL A 130 11.84 -3.00 22.74
CA VAL A 130 12.62 -1.95 23.42
C VAL A 130 11.82 -1.33 24.57
N ARG A 131 10.52 -1.06 24.36
CA ARG A 131 9.67 -0.46 25.41
C ARG A 131 9.40 -1.39 26.60
N GLN A 132 9.80 -2.66 26.53
CA GLN A 132 9.77 -3.51 27.72
C GLN A 132 10.66 -2.95 28.85
N HIS A 133 11.71 -2.19 28.51
CA HIS A 133 12.77 -1.81 29.43
C HIS A 133 13.02 -0.29 29.55
N ALA A 134 12.72 0.48 28.49
CA ALA A 134 12.99 1.91 28.44
C ALA A 134 11.82 2.67 27.81
N ASP A 135 11.64 3.93 28.19
CA ASP A 135 10.74 4.82 27.45
C ASP A 135 11.26 4.95 26.01
N VAL A 136 10.36 4.80 25.03
CA VAL A 136 10.69 5.02 23.62
C VAL A 136 10.01 6.30 23.14
N ILE A 137 10.83 7.28 22.76
CA ILE A 137 10.40 8.57 22.23
C ILE A 137 10.42 8.50 20.71
N LEU A 138 9.23 8.40 20.13
CA LEU A 138 9.00 8.47 18.69
C LEU A 138 9.00 9.94 18.27
N LEU A 139 10.11 10.41 17.72
CA LEU A 139 10.29 11.81 17.31
C LEU A 139 9.95 11.98 15.83
N ASP A 140 9.01 12.87 15.53
CA ASP A 140 8.95 13.49 14.21
C ASP A 140 9.98 14.63 14.18
N GLN A 141 11.08 14.43 13.45
CA GLN A 141 12.14 15.43 13.28
C GLN A 141 11.59 16.72 12.65
N ARG A 142 12.29 17.85 12.82
CA ARG A 142 11.87 19.14 12.23
C ARG A 142 11.50 19.00 10.74
N GLY A 143 10.31 19.44 10.36
CA GLY A 143 9.82 19.34 8.99
C GLY A 143 9.36 17.94 8.54
N THR A 144 9.20 16.97 9.44
CA THR A 144 8.63 15.64 9.13
C THR A 144 7.33 15.38 9.88
N GLY A 145 6.52 14.47 9.33
CA GLY A 145 5.30 13.97 9.98
C GLY A 145 4.41 15.10 10.48
N ARG A 146 4.27 15.22 11.81
CA ARG A 146 3.44 16.22 12.48
C ARG A 146 4.23 17.44 13.00
N SER A 147 5.54 17.51 12.76
CA SER A 147 6.46 18.58 13.19
C SER A 147 6.64 19.64 12.11
N ASP A 148 5.56 20.38 11.83
CA ASP A 148 5.43 21.44 10.81
C ASP A 148 6.13 21.12 9.47
N PRO A 149 5.67 20.10 8.72
CA PRO A 149 6.24 19.81 7.41
C PRO A 149 6.03 20.98 6.44
N PRO A 150 7.04 21.36 5.64
CA PRO A 150 6.87 22.35 4.58
C PRO A 150 5.77 21.94 3.59
N PRO A 151 5.06 22.91 2.98
CA PRO A 151 4.02 22.58 2.02
C PRO A 151 4.64 21.92 0.77
N SER A 152 3.90 20.98 0.18
CA SER A 152 4.34 20.27 -1.03
C SER A 152 4.41 21.22 -2.22
N CYS A 153 5.53 21.19 -2.94
CA CYS A 153 5.67 21.95 -4.18
C CYS A 153 4.66 21.45 -5.24
N PRO A 154 3.92 22.34 -5.91
CA PRO A 154 2.99 21.95 -6.97
C PRO A 154 3.72 21.20 -8.10
N ARG A 155 3.11 20.10 -8.59
CA ARG A 155 3.61 19.32 -9.72
C ARG A 155 3.55 20.16 -11.01
N PRO A 156 4.57 20.10 -11.89
CA PRO A 156 4.50 20.77 -13.20
C PRO A 156 3.45 20.11 -14.09
N ALA A 157 2.65 20.91 -14.79
CA ALA A 157 1.56 20.42 -15.64
C ALA A 157 2.06 19.56 -16.82
N ALA A 158 3.25 19.86 -17.36
CA ALA A 158 3.77 19.23 -18.56
C ALA A 158 4.46 17.87 -18.35
N ALA A 159 4.60 17.39 -17.10
CA ALA A 159 5.28 16.15 -16.71
C ALA A 159 6.49 15.80 -17.63
N PRO A 160 7.54 16.64 -17.68
CA PRO A 160 8.52 16.69 -18.78
C PRO A 160 9.38 15.43 -18.98
N LEU A 161 9.26 14.44 -18.09
CA LEU A 161 9.92 13.14 -18.16
C LEU A 161 8.97 12.01 -18.61
N HIS A 162 7.67 12.26 -18.78
CA HIS A 162 6.66 11.27 -19.17
C HIS A 162 6.16 11.53 -20.60
N ASN A 163 7.09 11.51 -21.56
CA ASN A 163 6.78 11.65 -22.99
C ASN A 163 7.23 10.42 -23.78
N ASP A 164 6.79 10.33 -25.03
CA ASP A 164 7.07 9.21 -25.94
C ASP A 164 8.48 9.28 -26.56
N SER A 165 9.39 10.07 -25.97
CA SER A 165 10.75 10.26 -26.45
C SER A 165 11.77 9.71 -25.46
N LEU A 166 12.95 9.37 -25.97
CA LEU A 166 14.08 9.00 -25.13
C LEU A 166 14.45 10.15 -24.19
N ILE A 167 14.49 9.87 -22.89
CA ILE A 167 15.01 10.81 -21.90
C ILE A 167 16.50 10.53 -21.69
N THR A 168 17.35 11.46 -22.13
CA THR A 168 18.79 11.38 -21.90
C THR A 168 19.15 11.79 -20.47
N GLU A 169 20.31 11.37 -19.98
CA GLU A 169 20.84 11.81 -18.68
C GLU A 169 20.93 13.34 -18.60
N ALA A 170 21.42 14.01 -19.66
CA ALA A 170 21.46 15.47 -19.72
C ALA A 170 20.07 16.11 -19.58
N ARG A 171 19.03 15.48 -20.14
CA ARG A 171 17.64 15.96 -19.99
C ARG A 171 17.13 15.74 -18.57
N TYR A 172 17.45 14.62 -17.93
CA TYR A 172 17.17 14.39 -16.52
C TYR A 172 17.80 15.48 -15.65
N VAL A 173 19.10 15.71 -15.81
CA VAL A 173 19.87 16.73 -15.11
C VAL A 173 19.23 18.11 -15.24
N ALA A 174 18.98 18.56 -16.49
CA ALA A 174 18.38 19.87 -16.74
C ALA A 174 16.99 20.01 -16.12
N THR A 175 16.16 18.95 -16.22
CA THR A 175 14.80 18.95 -15.67
C THR A 175 14.83 19.02 -14.14
N VAL A 176 15.69 18.24 -13.49
CA VAL A 176 15.77 18.23 -12.02
C VAL A 176 16.30 19.54 -11.48
N GLN A 177 17.30 20.16 -12.12
CA GLN A 177 17.78 21.49 -11.76
C GLN A 177 16.68 22.54 -11.92
N GLN A 178 15.93 22.51 -13.02
CA GLN A 178 14.83 23.43 -13.29
C GLN A 178 13.71 23.28 -12.26
N GLU A 179 13.21 22.07 -12.04
CA GLU A 179 12.10 21.82 -11.12
C GLU A 179 12.49 22.06 -9.66
N THR A 180 13.72 21.73 -9.28
CA THR A 180 14.24 22.06 -7.94
C THR A 180 14.32 23.57 -7.74
N SER A 181 14.86 24.31 -8.72
CA SER A 181 14.92 25.79 -8.65
C SER A 181 13.53 26.42 -8.55
N ARG A 182 12.57 25.91 -9.33
CA ARG A 182 11.17 26.34 -9.27
C ARG A 182 10.56 26.09 -7.88
N CYS A 183 10.76 24.90 -7.33
CA CYS A 183 10.23 24.57 -6.01
C CYS A 183 10.90 25.37 -4.89
N VAL A 184 12.21 25.61 -4.96
CA VAL A 184 12.93 26.47 -4.02
C VAL A 184 12.40 27.91 -4.05
N ALA A 185 12.18 28.48 -5.24
CA ALA A 185 11.57 29.80 -5.38
C ALA A 185 10.14 29.83 -4.79
N TRP A 186 9.34 28.80 -5.07
CA TRP A 186 7.99 28.68 -4.54
C TRP A 186 7.97 28.59 -3.01
N TRP A 187 8.80 27.73 -2.41
CA TRP A 187 8.92 27.60 -0.95
C TRP A 187 9.34 28.90 -0.27
N ARG A 188 10.30 29.63 -0.84
CA ARG A 188 10.69 30.95 -0.35
C ARG A 188 9.50 31.92 -0.39
N GLY A 189 8.70 31.89 -1.45
CA GLY A 189 7.45 32.66 -1.55
C GLY A 189 6.39 32.25 -0.51
N GLN A 190 6.44 31.02 0.00
CA GLN A 190 5.60 30.53 1.11
C GLN A 190 6.21 30.78 2.50
N GLY A 191 7.35 31.48 2.59
CA GLY A 191 8.03 31.75 3.85
C GLY A 191 8.80 30.56 4.45
N VAL A 192 9.05 29.50 3.66
CA VAL A 192 9.85 28.35 4.09
C VAL A 192 11.32 28.74 4.14
N ASP A 193 11.93 28.56 5.31
CA ASP A 193 13.36 28.78 5.52
C ASP A 193 14.14 27.47 5.33
N LEU A 194 14.69 27.24 4.13
CA LEU A 194 15.42 26.01 3.84
C LEU A 194 16.66 25.81 4.72
N ALA A 195 17.30 26.89 5.20
CA ALA A 195 18.45 26.79 6.08
C ALA A 195 18.10 26.37 7.51
N ALA A 196 16.80 26.30 7.86
CA ALA A 196 16.35 25.70 9.11
C ALA A 196 16.39 24.17 9.08
N TYR A 197 16.53 23.54 7.91
CA TYR A 197 16.55 22.09 7.75
C TYR A 197 17.98 21.59 7.51
N THR A 198 18.75 21.48 8.60
CA THR A 198 20.09 20.88 8.57
C THR A 198 20.24 19.82 9.66
N THR A 199 21.19 18.90 9.47
CA THR A 199 21.44 17.84 10.45
C THR A 199 21.94 18.43 11.76
N VAL A 200 22.69 19.54 11.71
CA VAL A 200 23.15 20.27 12.91
C VAL A 200 21.97 20.84 13.68
N GLU A 201 21.03 21.50 13.00
CA GLU A 201 19.84 22.04 13.63
C GLU A 201 18.98 20.93 14.27
N SER A 202 18.82 19.79 13.59
CA SER A 202 18.13 18.62 14.14
C SER A 202 18.86 17.98 15.33
N ALA A 203 20.20 18.04 15.37
CA ALA A 203 20.98 17.53 16.49
C ALA A 203 20.83 18.41 17.75
N HIS A 204 20.69 19.73 17.57
CA HIS A 204 20.33 20.64 18.66
C HIS A 204 18.91 20.40 19.18
N ASP A 205 17.96 20.01 18.32
CA ASP A 205 16.61 19.61 18.76
C ASP A 205 16.62 18.41 19.70
N ILE A 206 17.50 17.43 19.46
CA ILE A 206 17.62 16.25 20.31
C ILE A 206 18.06 16.65 21.73
N ASP A 207 19.01 17.56 21.87
CA ASP A 207 19.45 18.06 23.18
C ASP A 207 18.40 19.00 23.83
N ALA A 208 17.66 19.77 23.03
CA ALA A 208 16.51 20.53 23.52
C ALA A 208 15.41 19.61 24.06
N LEU A 209 15.08 18.53 23.33
CA LEU A 209 14.13 17.52 23.75
C LEU A 209 14.59 16.80 25.02
N ARG A 210 15.87 16.42 25.11
CA ARG A 210 16.44 15.85 26.34
C ARG A 210 16.24 16.77 27.55
N ARG A 211 16.55 18.07 27.42
CA ARG A 211 16.31 19.05 28.50
C ARG A 211 14.82 19.14 28.86
N ALA A 212 13.95 19.17 27.87
CA ALA A 212 12.50 19.24 28.08
C ALA A 212 11.94 17.98 28.76
N LEU A 213 12.51 16.80 28.48
CA LEU A 213 12.23 15.54 29.16
C LEU A 213 12.74 15.52 30.61
N GLY A 214 13.63 16.45 30.98
CA GLY A 214 14.20 16.53 32.33
C GLY A 214 15.21 15.43 32.66
N VAL A 215 15.85 14.84 31.64
CA VAL A 215 16.81 13.73 31.82
C VAL A 215 18.26 14.17 31.51
N GLU A 216 19.23 13.58 32.21
CA GLU A 216 20.64 13.90 32.00
C GLU A 216 21.18 13.37 30.68
N GLN A 217 20.76 12.16 30.29
CA GLN A 217 21.18 11.50 29.07
C GLN A 217 20.01 10.85 28.34
N VAL A 218 20.20 10.61 27.04
CA VAL A 218 19.29 9.83 26.17
C VAL A 218 20.08 8.74 25.45
N SER A 219 19.41 7.65 25.10
CA SER A 219 19.92 6.68 24.13
C SER A 219 19.38 7.01 22.75
N LEU A 220 20.19 6.88 21.71
CA LEU A 220 19.78 7.18 20.33
C LEU A 220 19.68 5.89 19.53
N TRP A 221 18.58 5.74 18.79
CA TRP A 221 18.38 4.64 17.87
C TRP A 221 18.09 5.19 16.48
N GLY A 222 19.12 5.19 15.63
CA GLY A 222 19.04 5.71 14.27
C GLY A 222 18.87 4.62 13.23
N MET A 223 18.04 4.90 12.22
CA MET A 223 17.90 4.10 11.00
C MET A 223 18.31 4.92 9.78
N SER A 224 19.20 4.41 8.93
CA SER A 224 19.61 5.08 7.68
C SER A 224 20.12 6.51 7.96
N TYR A 225 19.60 7.56 7.32
CA TYR A 225 19.86 8.97 7.69
C TYR A 225 19.75 9.26 9.21
N GLY A 226 18.88 8.58 9.96
CA GLY A 226 18.81 8.72 11.42
C GLY A 226 20.13 8.39 12.14
N THR A 227 20.97 7.53 11.54
CA THR A 227 22.33 7.26 12.01
C THR A 227 23.27 8.45 11.78
N HIS A 228 23.14 9.15 10.65
CA HIS A 228 23.84 10.39 10.36
C HIS A 228 23.50 11.47 11.40
N LEU A 229 22.22 11.60 11.75
CA LEU A 229 21.75 12.47 12.82
C LEU A 229 22.25 12.04 14.22
N ALA A 230 22.26 10.73 14.53
CA ALA A 230 22.81 10.24 15.78
C ALA A 230 24.30 10.56 15.93
N LEU A 231 25.07 10.42 14.86
CA LEU A 231 26.50 10.74 14.81
C LEU A 231 26.75 12.25 14.91
N ALA A 232 25.91 13.09 14.28
CA ALA A 232 25.94 14.53 14.46
C ALA A 232 25.66 14.93 15.92
N THR A 233 24.71 14.27 16.57
CA THR A 233 24.40 14.49 17.98
C THR A 233 25.55 14.09 18.89
N LEU A 234 26.21 12.95 18.64
CA LEU A 234 27.42 12.57 19.36
C LEU A 234 28.56 13.57 19.18
N ARG A 235 28.67 14.20 18.01
CA ARG A 235 29.69 15.22 17.75
C ARG A 235 29.41 16.51 18.53
N LEU A 236 28.18 16.98 18.50
CA LEU A 236 27.80 18.28 19.06
C LEU A 236 27.51 18.21 20.57
N HIS A 237 26.97 17.09 21.04
CA HIS A 237 26.52 16.87 22.41
C HIS A 237 27.05 15.55 22.98
N PRO A 238 28.38 15.31 22.99
CA PRO A 238 28.95 14.00 23.31
C PRO A 238 28.62 13.48 24.72
N THR A 239 28.40 14.37 25.69
CA THR A 239 28.17 14.00 27.10
C THR A 239 26.74 13.60 27.41
N VAL A 240 25.79 13.86 26.49
CA VAL A 240 24.36 13.67 26.73
C VAL A 240 23.80 12.36 26.17
N VAL A 241 24.65 11.55 25.53
CA VAL A 241 24.24 10.30 24.89
C VAL A 241 24.79 9.09 25.65
N GLN A 242 23.88 8.27 26.18
CA GLN A 242 24.22 7.08 26.97
C GLN A 242 24.66 5.90 26.08
N ARG A 243 23.88 5.60 25.03
CA ARG A 243 24.13 4.51 24.07
C ARG A 243 23.62 4.90 22.69
N VAL A 244 24.20 4.31 21.65
CA VAL A 244 23.77 4.55 20.26
C VAL A 244 23.60 3.25 19.49
N VAL A 245 22.49 3.13 18.77
CA VAL A 245 22.29 2.10 17.75
C VAL A 245 22.31 2.77 16.38
N LEU A 246 23.19 2.29 15.51
CA LEU A 246 23.34 2.73 14.13
C LEU A 246 22.93 1.59 13.20
N MET A 247 21.67 1.59 12.79
CA MET A 247 21.09 0.56 11.93
C MET A 247 21.04 1.04 10.48
N GLY A 248 21.81 0.40 9.60
CA GLY A 248 22.06 0.91 8.26
C GLY A 248 22.87 2.20 8.35
N THR A 249 24.19 2.07 8.55
CA THR A 249 25.04 3.22 8.90
C THR A 249 25.25 4.15 7.71
N GLU A 250 24.83 5.40 7.90
CA GLU A 250 25.20 6.55 7.11
C GLU A 250 26.05 7.47 7.99
N GLY A 251 27.34 7.51 7.70
CA GLY A 251 28.31 8.35 8.39
C GLY A 251 28.25 9.82 7.96
N PRO A 252 29.05 10.69 8.60
CA PRO A 252 29.06 12.13 8.31
C PRO A 252 29.44 12.47 6.86
N ASP A 253 30.20 11.61 6.18
CA ASP A 253 30.68 11.81 4.81
C ASP A 253 30.11 10.77 3.82
N HIS A 254 28.89 10.28 4.09
CA HIS A 254 28.23 9.20 3.32
C HIS A 254 26.93 9.61 2.62
N THR A 255 26.60 10.90 2.60
CA THR A 255 25.45 11.41 1.81
C THR A 255 25.64 11.09 0.34
N TRP A 256 26.86 11.25 -0.18
CA TRP A 256 27.25 10.70 -1.48
C TRP A 256 27.76 9.26 -1.31
N LYS A 257 27.14 8.35 -2.07
CA LYS A 257 27.36 6.90 -2.02
C LYS A 257 28.53 6.52 -2.91
N ASP A 258 29.41 5.65 -2.42
CA ASP A 258 30.54 5.11 -3.18
C ASP A 258 30.04 4.09 -4.22
N PRO A 259 30.24 4.32 -5.53
CA PRO A 259 29.81 3.38 -6.57
C PRO A 259 30.42 1.98 -6.43
N ARG A 260 31.59 1.85 -5.79
CA ARG A 260 32.23 0.55 -5.55
C ARG A 260 31.40 -0.35 -4.63
N ASP A 261 30.62 0.23 -3.72
CA ASP A 261 29.74 -0.54 -2.85
C ASP A 261 28.57 -1.12 -3.64
N ALA A 262 27.97 -0.34 -4.55
CA ALA A 262 26.92 -0.83 -5.44
C ALA A 262 27.44 -1.94 -6.36
N ASP A 263 28.66 -1.80 -6.90
CA ASP A 263 29.31 -2.84 -7.69
C ASP A 263 29.55 -4.13 -6.87
N ALA A 264 29.90 -4.01 -5.59
CA ALA A 264 30.05 -5.14 -4.68
C ALA A 264 28.71 -5.84 -4.41
N ILE A 265 27.62 -5.08 -4.21
CA ILE A 265 26.27 -5.65 -4.08
C ILE A 265 25.85 -6.35 -5.37
N LEU A 266 26.11 -5.77 -6.55
CA LEU A 266 25.87 -6.44 -7.84
C LEU A 266 26.66 -7.75 -7.98
N GLY A 267 27.91 -7.77 -7.48
CA GLY A 267 28.72 -9.00 -7.44
C GLY A 267 28.10 -10.08 -6.56
N ARG A 268 27.63 -9.72 -5.36
CA ARG A 268 26.91 -10.63 -4.45
C ARG A 268 25.61 -11.14 -5.08
N LEU A 269 24.84 -10.25 -5.71
CA LEU A 269 23.61 -10.59 -6.41
C LEU A 269 23.88 -11.53 -7.60
N SER A 270 24.98 -11.32 -8.33
CA SER A 270 25.40 -12.23 -9.40
C SER A 270 25.78 -13.61 -8.88
N ALA A 271 26.51 -13.68 -7.76
CA ALA A 271 26.87 -14.94 -7.12
C ALA A 271 25.64 -15.71 -6.60
N TRP A 272 24.63 -14.98 -6.10
CA TRP A 272 23.33 -15.55 -5.73
C TRP A 272 22.54 -16.01 -6.97
N SER A 273 22.46 -15.18 -8.01
CA SER A 273 21.75 -15.48 -9.26
C SER A 273 22.28 -16.76 -9.91
N ALA A 274 23.61 -16.97 -9.88
CA ALA A 274 24.24 -18.18 -10.40
C ALA A 274 23.86 -19.47 -9.65
N LYS A 275 23.38 -19.37 -8.40
CA LYS A 275 22.98 -20.51 -7.56
C LYS A 275 21.47 -20.71 -7.50
N ASP A 276 20.68 -19.67 -7.72
CA ASP A 276 19.22 -19.76 -7.70
C ASP A 276 18.69 -20.46 -8.97
N PRO A 277 17.82 -21.48 -8.84
CA PRO A 277 17.38 -22.29 -9.97
C PRO A 277 16.53 -21.52 -11.00
N VAL A 278 15.91 -20.40 -10.61
CA VAL A 278 15.12 -19.55 -11.52
C VAL A 278 15.98 -18.42 -12.06
N ALA A 279 16.71 -17.71 -11.20
CA ALA A 279 17.55 -16.59 -11.63
C ALA A 279 18.67 -17.02 -12.59
N ARG A 280 19.25 -18.22 -12.38
CA ARG A 280 20.32 -18.74 -13.23
C ARG A 280 19.87 -18.97 -14.68
N THR A 281 18.61 -19.32 -14.92
CA THR A 281 18.10 -19.52 -16.28
C THR A 281 17.85 -18.19 -17.00
N MET A 282 17.66 -17.10 -16.24
CA MET A 282 17.47 -15.75 -16.75
C MET A 282 18.81 -15.04 -17.02
N THR A 283 19.67 -14.97 -15.99
CA THR A 283 20.93 -14.22 -16.00
C THR A 283 21.99 -14.95 -15.16
N PRO A 284 22.68 -15.96 -15.73
CA PRO A 284 23.71 -16.71 -15.00
C PRO A 284 24.94 -15.86 -14.65
N ASP A 285 25.28 -14.88 -15.50
CA ASP A 285 26.24 -13.80 -15.21
C ASP A 285 25.48 -12.47 -15.24
N LEU A 286 24.97 -12.06 -14.06
CA LEU A 286 24.12 -10.88 -13.93
C LEU A 286 24.90 -9.59 -14.23
N GLN A 287 26.17 -9.50 -13.80
CA GLN A 287 26.98 -8.31 -14.05
C GLN A 287 27.30 -8.12 -15.53
N ARG A 288 27.59 -9.21 -16.25
CA ARG A 288 27.73 -9.15 -17.72
C ARG A 288 26.40 -8.81 -18.38
N SER A 289 25.31 -9.47 -17.98
CA SER A 289 23.96 -9.20 -18.51
C SER A 289 23.57 -7.73 -18.34
N LEU A 290 23.91 -7.11 -17.20
CA LEU A 290 23.68 -5.69 -16.96
C LEU A 290 24.52 -4.80 -17.89
N ARG A 291 25.83 -5.08 -18.04
CA ARG A 291 26.68 -4.33 -18.98
C ARG A 291 26.15 -4.43 -20.41
N ASP A 292 25.78 -5.63 -20.85
CA ASP A 292 25.28 -5.87 -22.19
C ASP A 292 23.93 -5.17 -22.41
N ALA A 293 23.02 -5.22 -21.43
CA ALA A 293 21.74 -4.52 -21.47
C ALA A 293 21.90 -2.99 -21.53
N VAL A 294 22.81 -2.42 -20.73
CA VAL A 294 23.14 -0.98 -20.76
C VAL A 294 23.71 -0.59 -22.13
N GLN A 295 24.66 -1.36 -22.68
CA GLN A 295 25.23 -1.11 -24.01
C GLN A 295 24.19 -1.26 -25.13
N SER A 296 23.30 -2.24 -25.02
CA SER A 296 22.21 -2.48 -25.97
C SER A 296 21.24 -1.31 -25.98
N LEU A 297 20.75 -0.87 -24.81
CA LEU A 297 19.82 0.26 -24.68
C LEU A 297 20.46 1.60 -25.07
N ALA A 298 21.77 1.76 -24.93
CA ALA A 298 22.50 2.93 -25.41
C ALA A 298 22.51 3.03 -26.94
N LYS A 299 22.55 1.89 -27.64
CA LYS A 299 22.50 1.83 -29.12
C LYS A 299 21.08 1.83 -29.66
N ARG A 300 20.17 1.11 -28.99
CA ARG A 300 18.79 0.92 -29.40
C ARG A 300 17.87 0.93 -28.17
N PRO A 301 17.30 2.09 -27.81
CA PRO A 301 16.28 2.18 -26.78
C PRO A 301 15.10 1.26 -27.05
N LEU A 302 14.46 0.77 -25.99
CA LEU A 302 13.27 -0.07 -26.08
C LEU A 302 12.05 0.70 -25.58
N THR A 303 10.88 0.36 -26.10
CA THR A 303 9.61 0.85 -25.55
C THR A 303 9.11 -0.15 -24.51
N GLY A 304 8.92 0.30 -23.27
CA GLY A 304 8.21 -0.47 -22.24
C GLY A 304 6.80 0.08 -22.03
N THR A 305 5.90 -0.73 -21.47
CA THR A 305 4.56 -0.28 -21.10
C THR A 305 4.46 -0.07 -19.60
N VAL A 306 4.15 1.16 -19.17
CA VAL A 306 3.80 1.46 -17.78
C VAL A 306 2.34 1.09 -17.57
N GLN A 307 2.06 0.20 -16.62
CA GLN A 307 0.71 -0.11 -16.19
C GLN A 307 0.23 1.00 -15.24
N GLY A 308 -0.93 1.55 -15.52
CA GLY A 308 -1.52 2.63 -14.73
C GLY A 308 -2.79 3.19 -15.37
N PRO A 309 -3.51 4.08 -14.68
CA PRO A 309 -4.64 4.80 -15.26
C PRO A 309 -4.26 5.53 -16.55
N PRO A 310 -5.19 5.78 -17.48
CA PRO A 310 -4.95 6.64 -18.64
C PRO A 310 -4.34 8.00 -18.23
N GLY A 311 -3.23 8.40 -18.86
CA GLY A 311 -2.48 9.62 -18.49
C GLY A 311 -1.36 9.40 -17.46
N VAL A 312 -1.28 8.21 -16.85
CA VAL A 312 -0.17 7.76 -15.99
C VAL A 312 0.50 6.49 -16.57
N GLY A 313 -0.29 5.59 -17.15
CA GLY A 313 0.15 4.41 -17.89
C GLY A 313 0.22 4.66 -19.40
N GLY A 314 1.08 3.92 -20.09
CA GLY A 314 1.32 4.09 -21.53
C GLY A 314 2.69 3.60 -21.97
N PRO A 315 2.99 3.67 -23.28
CA PRO A 315 4.32 3.41 -23.79
C PRO A 315 5.31 4.43 -23.21
N MET A 316 6.51 3.97 -22.87
CA MET A 316 7.60 4.81 -22.40
C MET A 316 8.89 4.32 -23.03
N VAL A 317 9.64 5.24 -23.65
CA VAL A 317 10.96 4.92 -24.21
C VAL A 317 11.96 4.82 -23.07
N ILE A 318 12.63 3.67 -23.00
CA ILE A 318 13.61 3.29 -21.98
C ILE A 318 15.00 3.25 -22.61
N GLY A 319 15.87 4.12 -22.10
CA GLY A 319 17.28 4.16 -22.44
C GLY A 319 18.19 3.49 -21.42
N ALA A 320 19.50 3.56 -21.69
CA ALA A 320 20.53 3.04 -20.80
C ALA A 320 20.45 3.63 -19.38
N PHE A 321 20.29 4.95 -19.28
CA PHE A 321 20.22 5.65 -17.99
C PHE A 321 18.97 5.28 -17.18
N ASP A 322 17.85 5.00 -17.85
CA ASP A 322 16.64 4.51 -17.18
C ASP A 322 16.86 3.13 -16.54
N LEU A 323 17.52 2.20 -17.25
CA LEU A 323 17.90 0.91 -16.68
C LEU A 323 18.87 1.09 -15.49
N GLN A 324 19.86 1.97 -15.61
CA GLN A 324 20.80 2.25 -14.52
C GLN A 324 20.08 2.80 -13.28
N LEU A 325 19.14 3.74 -13.46
CA LEU A 325 18.29 4.27 -12.38
C LEU A 325 17.44 3.18 -11.74
N ALA A 326 16.79 2.33 -12.53
CA ALA A 326 15.97 1.23 -12.03
C ALA A 326 16.79 0.25 -11.18
N VAL A 327 17.96 -0.15 -11.68
CA VAL A 327 18.85 -1.08 -10.97
C VAL A 327 19.40 -0.44 -9.72
N ALA A 328 19.94 0.79 -9.79
CA ALA A 328 20.42 1.52 -8.62
C ALA A 328 19.32 1.66 -7.55
N ALA A 329 18.07 1.92 -7.96
CA ALA A 329 16.95 1.99 -7.05
C ALA A 329 16.64 0.64 -6.36
N ALA A 330 16.77 -0.46 -7.12
CA ALA A 330 16.47 -1.82 -6.68
C ALA A 330 17.48 -2.41 -5.69
N LEU A 331 18.74 -1.96 -5.70
CA LEU A 331 19.81 -2.48 -4.81
C LEU A 331 19.64 -2.14 -3.33
N GLY A 332 18.58 -1.42 -2.95
CA GLY A 332 18.31 -1.08 -1.56
C GLY A 332 17.67 -2.19 -0.73
N ARG A 333 16.84 -3.06 -1.31
CA ARG A 333 16.11 -4.10 -0.54
C ARG A 333 16.24 -5.44 -1.25
N THR A 334 16.27 -6.54 -0.50
CA THR A 334 16.38 -7.89 -1.11
C THR A 334 15.21 -8.20 -2.04
N GLN A 335 14.00 -7.79 -1.65
CA GLN A 335 12.79 -7.93 -2.47
C GLN A 335 12.93 -7.26 -3.84
N THR A 336 13.42 -6.02 -3.90
CA THR A 336 13.57 -5.30 -5.17
C THR A 336 14.81 -5.77 -5.94
N ALA A 337 15.90 -6.09 -5.24
CA ALA A 337 17.11 -6.63 -5.85
C ALA A 337 16.86 -7.97 -6.56
N SER A 338 15.96 -8.81 -6.03
CA SER A 338 15.57 -10.06 -6.69
C SER A 338 14.86 -9.87 -8.05
N LEU A 339 14.41 -8.65 -8.38
CA LEU A 339 13.81 -8.34 -9.68
C LEU A 339 14.86 -7.99 -10.74
N VAL A 340 16.11 -7.70 -10.37
CA VAL A 340 17.16 -7.33 -11.33
C VAL A 340 17.42 -8.43 -12.38
N PRO A 341 17.52 -9.73 -12.03
CA PRO A 341 17.57 -10.80 -13.04
C PRO A 341 16.41 -10.75 -14.04
N VAL A 342 15.20 -10.47 -13.56
CA VAL A 342 13.98 -10.39 -14.38
C VAL A 342 14.03 -9.19 -15.32
N MET A 343 14.41 -8.01 -14.82
CA MET A 343 14.56 -6.79 -15.64
C MET A 343 15.54 -7.01 -16.79
N LEU A 344 16.70 -7.60 -16.49
CA LEU A 344 17.75 -7.83 -17.48
C LEU A 344 17.32 -8.87 -18.53
N SER A 345 16.68 -9.95 -18.10
CA SER A 345 16.17 -10.96 -19.02
C SER A 345 15.09 -10.41 -19.95
N GLN A 346 14.16 -9.60 -19.44
CA GLN A 346 13.14 -8.94 -20.27
C GLN A 346 13.77 -7.97 -21.29
N VAL A 347 14.72 -7.14 -20.85
CA VAL A 347 15.43 -6.22 -21.76
C VAL A 347 16.16 -6.98 -22.87
N GLN A 348 16.78 -8.11 -22.56
CA GLN A 348 17.42 -8.98 -23.57
C GLN A 348 16.40 -9.56 -24.56
N GLN A 349 15.17 -9.81 -24.13
CA GLN A 349 14.05 -10.27 -24.96
C GLN A 349 13.35 -9.12 -25.73
N GLY A 350 13.79 -7.88 -25.56
CA GLY A 350 13.22 -6.71 -26.22
C GLY A 350 12.02 -6.08 -25.50
N ASP A 351 11.73 -6.48 -24.26
CA ASP A 351 10.68 -5.90 -23.42
C ASP A 351 11.28 -5.08 -22.27
N ALA A 352 10.96 -3.79 -22.20
CA ALA A 352 11.41 -2.90 -21.13
C ALA A 352 10.30 -2.52 -20.14
N SER A 353 9.17 -3.22 -20.12
CA SER A 353 7.97 -2.83 -19.35
C SER A 353 8.19 -2.81 -17.83
N LEU A 354 8.93 -3.77 -17.27
CA LEU A 354 9.25 -3.74 -15.84
C LEU A 354 10.17 -2.57 -15.47
N VAL A 355 11.15 -2.26 -16.34
CA VAL A 355 12.02 -1.09 -16.16
C VAL A 355 11.20 0.19 -16.28
N ALA A 356 10.31 0.29 -17.27
CA ALA A 356 9.41 1.42 -17.46
C ALA A 356 8.53 1.66 -16.23
N GLN A 357 7.94 0.60 -15.66
CA GLN A 357 7.10 0.69 -14.47
C GLN A 357 7.85 1.29 -13.28
N LEU A 358 9.09 0.86 -13.05
CA LEU A 358 9.92 1.32 -11.94
C LEU A 358 10.41 2.75 -12.17
N VAL A 359 10.89 3.05 -13.37
CA VAL A 359 11.46 4.36 -13.70
C VAL A 359 10.39 5.44 -13.78
N SER A 360 9.15 5.11 -14.17
CA SER A 360 8.02 6.04 -14.13
C SER A 360 7.84 6.64 -12.72
N GLY A 361 7.92 5.82 -11.67
CA GLY A 361 7.87 6.31 -10.29
C GLY A 361 9.06 7.20 -9.90
N LEU A 362 10.27 6.88 -10.40
CA LEU A 362 11.48 7.68 -10.15
C LEU A 362 11.41 9.04 -10.86
N ARG A 363 10.95 9.08 -12.11
CA ARG A 363 10.70 10.30 -12.88
C ARG A 363 9.70 11.20 -12.16
N ASP A 364 8.63 10.62 -11.62
CA ASP A 364 7.62 11.36 -10.85
C ASP A 364 8.12 11.94 -9.52
N ALA A 365 9.06 11.25 -8.87
CA ALA A 365 9.66 11.70 -7.61
C ALA A 365 10.53 12.94 -7.82
N VAL A 366 11.33 12.98 -8.90
CA VAL A 366 12.21 14.12 -9.16
C VAL A 366 11.48 15.38 -9.62
N LEU A 367 10.24 15.25 -10.12
CA LEU A 367 9.37 16.38 -10.46
C LEU A 367 8.67 17.00 -9.24
N ARG A 368 8.81 16.39 -8.06
CA ARG A 368 8.17 16.84 -6.80
C ARG A 368 9.17 16.75 -5.64
N PRO A 369 10.27 17.50 -5.67
CA PRO A 369 11.21 17.52 -4.56
C PRO A 369 10.49 18.00 -3.29
N ALA A 370 10.95 17.51 -2.13
CA ALA A 370 10.47 17.95 -0.83
C ALA A 370 11.51 18.86 -0.17
N ALA A 371 11.07 19.98 0.41
CA ALA A 371 11.94 21.02 0.95
C ALA A 371 12.93 20.51 1.99
N MET A 372 12.43 19.77 2.99
CA MET A 372 13.25 19.33 4.11
C MET A 372 14.30 18.29 3.68
N PRO A 373 13.97 17.16 3.01
CA PRO A 373 14.99 16.21 2.57
C PRO A 373 16.05 16.84 1.65
N LEU A 374 15.61 17.69 0.71
CA LEU A 374 16.50 18.42 -0.19
C LEU A 374 17.51 19.27 0.58
N ALA A 375 17.03 20.12 1.50
CA ALA A 375 17.90 20.99 2.29
C ALA A 375 18.84 20.19 3.21
N MET A 376 18.33 19.11 3.81
CA MET A 376 19.10 18.25 4.71
C MET A 376 20.29 17.58 4.01
N ASP A 377 20.05 17.03 2.81
CA ASP A 377 21.08 16.35 2.03
C ASP A 377 22.08 17.35 1.42
N LEU A 378 21.60 18.49 0.91
CA LEU A 378 22.47 19.55 0.41
C LEU A 378 23.37 20.14 1.50
N ALA A 379 22.84 20.33 2.71
CA ALA A 379 23.63 20.84 3.83
C ALA A 379 24.69 19.83 4.29
N SER A 380 24.32 18.55 4.36
CA SER A 380 25.23 17.46 4.76
C SER A 380 26.36 17.25 3.75
N GLY A 381 26.03 17.25 2.46
CA GLY A 381 26.98 17.27 1.34
C GLY A 381 28.03 16.15 1.37
N ALA A 382 29.15 16.38 0.68
CA ALA A 382 30.29 15.46 0.66
C ALA A 382 31.60 16.23 0.87
N SER A 383 32.63 15.58 1.40
CA SER A 383 33.98 16.13 1.46
C SER A 383 34.59 16.16 0.07
N ARG A 384 35.65 16.97 -0.13
CA ARG A 384 36.40 16.95 -1.41
C ARG A 384 36.88 15.54 -1.77
N ALA A 385 37.37 14.79 -0.78
CA ALA A 385 37.85 13.42 -0.98
C ALA A 385 36.72 12.48 -1.41
N ARG A 386 35.56 12.56 -0.77
CA ARG A 386 34.38 11.76 -1.13
C ARG A 386 33.88 12.12 -2.53
N ARG A 387 33.81 13.40 -2.90
CA ARG A 387 33.44 13.83 -4.26
C ARG A 387 34.36 13.23 -5.32
N SER A 388 35.69 13.32 -5.14
CA SER A 388 36.65 12.74 -6.09
C SER A 388 36.53 11.22 -6.18
N LEU A 389 36.31 10.54 -5.06
CA LEU A 389 36.10 9.09 -5.01
C LEU A 389 34.83 8.68 -5.77
N VAL A 390 33.72 9.39 -5.57
CA VAL A 390 32.45 9.13 -6.26
C VAL A 390 32.58 9.38 -7.75
N GLN A 391 33.07 10.55 -8.16
CA GLN A 391 33.26 10.90 -9.58
C GLN A 391 34.16 9.92 -10.33
N ASN A 392 35.20 9.38 -9.66
CA ASN A 392 36.05 8.35 -10.25
C ASN A 392 35.35 6.98 -10.31
N GLY A 393 34.54 6.65 -9.30
CA GLY A 393 33.73 5.44 -9.26
C GLY A 393 32.65 5.43 -10.34
N GLU A 394 31.96 6.55 -10.55
CA GLU A 394 30.88 6.69 -11.55
C GLU A 394 31.39 6.43 -12.97
N ARG A 395 32.65 6.81 -13.29
CA ARG A 395 33.26 6.51 -14.60
C ARG A 395 33.57 5.02 -14.82
N ARG A 396 33.63 4.23 -13.75
CA ARG A 396 34.03 2.82 -13.79
C ARG A 396 32.86 1.86 -13.56
N SER A 397 31.89 2.25 -12.74
CA SER A 397 30.72 1.45 -12.44
C SER A 397 29.78 1.37 -13.64
N VAL A 398 29.13 0.22 -13.81
CA VAL A 398 28.08 0.02 -14.82
C VAL A 398 26.84 0.88 -14.55
N LEU A 399 26.66 1.36 -13.32
CA LEU A 399 25.54 2.22 -12.95
C LEU A 399 25.78 3.71 -13.27
N GLY A 400 27.00 4.10 -13.66
CA GLY A 400 27.32 5.49 -13.96
C GLY A 400 27.00 6.41 -12.76
N SER A 401 26.43 7.58 -13.06
CA SER A 401 25.96 8.56 -12.06
C SER A 401 24.63 8.19 -11.39
N ALA A 402 23.94 7.13 -11.84
CA ALA A 402 22.57 6.83 -11.42
C ALA A 402 22.44 6.53 -9.92
N LEU A 403 23.50 6.05 -9.27
CA LEU A 403 23.51 5.77 -7.83
C LEU A 403 23.33 7.05 -6.99
N ASN A 404 23.95 8.15 -7.40
CA ASN A 404 23.94 9.43 -6.69
C ASN A 404 23.02 10.47 -7.32
N PHE A 405 22.32 10.13 -8.40
CA PHE A 405 21.37 11.02 -9.02
C PHE A 405 20.18 11.29 -8.07
N PRO A 406 19.74 12.56 -7.87
CA PRO A 406 20.21 13.78 -8.55
C PRO A 406 21.23 14.61 -7.74
N TRP A 407 21.74 14.13 -6.61
CA TRP A 407 22.51 14.93 -5.65
C TRP A 407 23.81 15.50 -6.20
N THR A 408 24.55 14.71 -6.97
CA THR A 408 25.79 15.17 -7.65
C THR A 408 25.54 16.30 -8.64
N THR A 409 24.31 16.41 -9.14
CA THR A 409 23.88 17.42 -10.10
C THR A 409 23.34 18.68 -9.43
N LEU A 410 22.66 18.53 -8.29
CA LEU A 410 22.03 19.63 -7.57
C LEU A 410 23.02 20.46 -6.74
N GLU A 411 24.13 19.87 -6.31
CA GLU A 411 25.13 20.58 -5.49
C GLU A 411 25.75 21.80 -6.19
N ALA A 412 25.80 21.81 -7.52
CA ALA A 412 26.34 22.95 -8.27
C ALA A 412 25.46 24.21 -8.20
N ALA A 413 24.22 24.09 -7.74
CA ALA A 413 23.27 25.20 -7.65
C ALA A 413 23.16 25.73 -6.22
N ASP A 414 23.18 27.06 -6.07
CA ASP A 414 22.96 27.70 -4.78
C ASP A 414 21.46 27.81 -4.47
N PHE A 415 20.98 26.92 -3.61
CA PHE A 415 19.60 26.92 -3.10
C PHE A 415 19.45 27.66 -1.76
N GLY A 416 20.46 28.39 -1.30
CA GLY A 416 20.44 29.10 -0.01
C GLY A 416 20.43 28.16 1.19
N VAL A 417 20.98 26.95 1.01
CA VAL A 417 21.16 25.94 2.05
C VAL A 417 22.63 25.97 2.48
N PRO A 418 22.93 26.07 3.79
CA PRO A 418 24.32 26.16 4.25
C PRO A 418 25.04 24.81 4.14
N ASP A 419 26.25 24.80 3.59
CA ASP A 419 27.17 23.66 3.70
C ASP A 419 27.68 23.52 5.15
N LEU A 420 27.50 22.35 5.75
CA LEU A 420 27.96 22.06 7.11
C LEU A 420 29.50 21.93 7.23
N GLY A 421 30.20 21.83 6.09
CA GLY A 421 31.65 21.92 6.00
C GLY A 421 32.40 20.64 6.37
N ASP A 422 33.70 20.61 6.06
CA ASP A 422 34.53 19.41 6.24
C ASP A 422 34.73 19.01 7.71
N ALA A 423 34.64 19.96 8.65
CA ALA A 423 34.69 19.66 10.08
C ALA A 423 33.50 18.81 10.55
N PHE A 424 32.30 19.07 9.99
CA PHE A 424 31.13 18.23 10.22
C PHE A 424 31.32 16.83 9.62
N ARG A 425 31.91 16.73 8.43
CA ARG A 425 32.12 15.46 7.72
C ARG A 425 33.32 14.64 8.22
N ALA A 426 34.19 15.22 9.04
CA ALA A 426 35.37 14.55 9.55
C ALA A 426 35.04 13.23 10.27
N PRO A 427 35.97 12.26 10.35
CA PRO A 427 35.77 11.06 11.15
C PRO A 427 35.46 11.38 12.63
N LEU A 428 34.44 10.73 13.20
CA LEU A 428 34.05 10.92 14.59
C LEU A 428 34.83 9.97 15.51
N ARG A 429 35.27 10.44 16.68
CA ARG A 429 35.80 9.58 17.74
C ARG A 429 34.84 9.57 18.93
N SER A 430 34.50 8.40 19.44
CA SER A 430 33.62 8.29 20.61
C SER A 430 33.94 7.07 21.48
N ALA A 431 33.71 7.23 22.78
CA ALA A 431 33.73 6.16 23.77
C ALA A 431 32.31 5.71 24.17
N THR A 432 31.26 6.31 23.61
CA THR A 432 29.87 5.90 23.84
C THR A 432 29.66 4.48 23.32
N PRO A 433 29.08 3.55 24.11
CA PRO A 433 28.71 2.22 23.63
C PRO A 433 27.84 2.34 22.38
N THR A 434 28.27 1.70 21.30
CA THR A 434 27.62 1.81 19.98
C THR A 434 27.41 0.45 19.34
N LEU A 435 26.18 0.15 18.93
CA LEU A 435 25.82 -1.04 18.19
C LEU A 435 25.61 -0.69 16.71
N PHE A 436 26.40 -1.28 15.83
CA PHE A 436 26.27 -1.18 14.37
C PHE A 436 25.46 -2.36 13.87
N ILE A 437 24.32 -2.12 13.20
CA ILE A 437 23.53 -3.15 12.54
C ILE A 437 23.60 -2.91 11.04
N SER A 438 24.00 -3.91 10.25
CA SER A 438 24.19 -3.77 8.80
C SER A 438 23.66 -4.97 8.05
N GLY A 439 23.06 -4.75 6.89
CA GLY A 439 22.63 -5.81 5.96
C GLY A 439 23.72 -6.10 4.95
N SER A 440 24.04 -7.37 4.71
CA SER A 440 25.11 -7.73 3.77
C SER A 440 24.73 -7.49 2.29
N MET A 441 23.45 -7.20 2.02
CA MET A 441 22.87 -6.84 0.72
C MET A 441 22.33 -5.39 0.70
N ASP A 442 22.68 -4.57 1.69
CA ASP A 442 22.24 -3.17 1.78
C ASP A 442 23.03 -2.27 0.82
N GLY A 443 22.43 -1.90 -0.32
CA GLY A 443 23.03 -0.97 -1.28
C GLY A 443 22.82 0.52 -0.95
N ARG A 444 22.13 0.88 0.15
CA ARG A 444 21.90 2.29 0.57
C ARG A 444 22.88 2.73 1.65
N THR A 445 23.13 1.84 2.60
CA THR A 445 24.06 2.02 3.72
C THR A 445 24.88 0.74 3.91
N PRO A 446 25.78 0.46 2.95
CA PRO A 446 26.52 -0.80 2.91
C PRO A 446 27.36 -1.03 4.18
N PRO A 447 27.68 -2.29 4.52
CA PRO A 447 28.52 -2.61 5.69
C PRO A 447 29.86 -1.87 5.73
N SER A 448 30.42 -1.52 4.56
CA SER A 448 31.63 -0.70 4.42
C SER A 448 31.49 0.68 5.07
N ASN A 449 30.29 1.28 5.09
CA ASN A 449 30.02 2.52 5.83
C ASN A 449 30.19 2.31 7.34
N ALA A 450 29.62 1.24 7.88
CA ALA A 450 29.78 0.89 9.29
C ALA A 450 31.25 0.61 9.63
N ASP A 451 31.98 -0.08 8.75
CA ASP A 451 33.42 -0.31 8.90
C ASP A 451 34.23 0.98 8.90
N GLU A 452 33.86 1.97 8.08
CA GLU A 452 34.49 3.28 8.06
C GLU A 452 34.25 4.04 9.36
N VAL A 453 33.00 4.11 9.81
CA VAL A 453 32.61 4.87 11.01
C VAL A 453 33.13 4.20 12.27
N ARG A 454 33.03 2.87 12.43
CA ARG A 454 33.39 2.19 13.68
C ARG A 454 34.85 2.29 14.06
N ARG A 455 35.76 2.60 13.11
CA ARG A 455 37.19 2.82 13.41
C ARG A 455 37.42 3.93 14.43
N GLY A 456 36.48 4.87 14.55
CA GLY A 456 36.51 5.94 15.54
C GLY A 456 35.93 5.56 16.92
N PHE A 457 35.36 4.38 17.08
CA PHE A 457 34.61 3.99 18.28
C PHE A 457 35.38 2.97 19.11
N ARG A 458 35.66 3.31 20.37
CA ARG A 458 36.37 2.41 21.30
C ARG A 458 35.49 1.29 21.84
N ARG A 459 34.16 1.48 21.83
CA ARG A 459 33.15 0.55 22.35
C ARG A 459 32.12 0.25 21.27
N ALA A 460 32.56 -0.44 20.22
CA ALA A 460 31.72 -0.81 19.08
C ALA A 460 31.38 -2.30 19.11
N THR A 461 30.10 -2.63 18.96
CA THR A 461 29.60 -3.98 18.68
C THR A 461 28.98 -3.99 17.28
N THR A 462 29.15 -5.07 16.52
CA THR A 462 28.57 -5.21 15.18
C THR A 462 27.62 -6.40 15.10
N LEU A 463 26.42 -6.17 14.56
CA LEU A 463 25.48 -7.19 14.14
C LEU A 463 25.35 -7.16 12.62
N LEU A 464 25.91 -8.16 11.95
CA LEU A 464 25.77 -8.32 10.50
C LEU A 464 24.58 -9.22 10.19
N LEU A 465 23.66 -8.74 9.37
CA LEU A 465 22.53 -9.51 8.86
C LEU A 465 22.90 -10.03 7.47
N ASP A 466 23.41 -11.26 7.41
CA ASP A 466 23.85 -11.85 6.15
C ASP A 466 22.65 -12.26 5.29
N GLY A 467 22.57 -11.73 4.08
CA GLY A 467 21.44 -11.90 3.17
C GLY A 467 20.37 -10.83 3.28
N ALA A 468 20.45 -9.90 4.23
CA ALA A 468 19.48 -8.83 4.45
C ALA A 468 19.84 -7.55 3.68
N GLY A 469 18.84 -6.86 3.14
CA GLY A 469 18.97 -5.54 2.52
C GLY A 469 18.78 -4.40 3.53
N HIS A 470 18.43 -3.22 3.03
CA HIS A 470 18.04 -2.05 3.82
C HIS A 470 16.57 -2.12 4.28
N ASP A 471 16.14 -1.10 5.01
CA ASP A 471 14.73 -0.90 5.40
C ASP A 471 14.23 -2.04 6.31
N ASP A 472 13.02 -2.57 6.11
CA ASP A 472 12.41 -3.63 6.94
C ASP A 472 13.29 -4.87 7.12
N ASP A 473 14.19 -5.19 6.18
CA ASP A 473 15.15 -6.29 6.31
C ASP A 473 16.06 -6.09 7.55
N LEU A 474 16.42 -4.85 7.89
CA LEU A 474 17.22 -4.54 9.08
C LEU A 474 16.44 -4.63 10.39
N TRP A 475 15.10 -4.73 10.33
CA TRP A 475 14.22 -4.72 11.49
C TRP A 475 13.63 -6.08 11.79
N VAL A 476 13.12 -6.76 10.75
CA VAL A 476 12.21 -7.90 10.90
C VAL A 476 12.64 -9.13 10.11
N ALA A 477 13.83 -9.13 9.47
CA ALA A 477 14.35 -10.32 8.82
C ALA A 477 14.69 -11.46 9.82
N SER A 478 14.87 -11.13 11.11
CA SER A 478 15.04 -12.10 12.18
C SER A 478 14.54 -11.56 13.52
N PRO A 479 13.83 -12.34 14.35
CA PRO A 479 13.41 -11.91 15.67
C PRO A 479 14.59 -11.63 16.62
N ARG A 480 15.78 -12.20 16.35
CA ARG A 480 17.00 -11.94 17.12
C ARG A 480 17.45 -10.48 17.05
N ILE A 481 17.04 -9.74 16.01
CA ILE A 481 17.35 -8.31 15.87
C ILE A 481 16.71 -7.53 17.03
N ALA A 482 15.42 -7.75 17.27
CA ALA A 482 14.68 -7.10 18.36
C ALA A 482 15.26 -7.44 19.73
N GLU A 483 15.66 -8.71 19.92
CA GLU A 483 16.30 -9.19 21.14
C GLU A 483 17.64 -8.46 21.41
N VAL A 484 18.57 -8.49 20.44
CA VAL A 484 19.88 -7.85 20.56
C VAL A 484 19.74 -6.35 20.80
N LEU A 485 18.82 -5.70 20.07
CA LEU A 485 18.54 -4.28 20.19
C LEU A 485 18.04 -3.93 21.60
N ALA A 486 17.01 -4.64 22.08
CA ALA A 486 16.42 -4.40 23.40
C ALA A 486 17.44 -4.62 24.52
N ARG A 487 18.22 -5.71 24.47
CA ARG A 487 19.28 -6.01 25.44
C ARG A 487 20.37 -4.93 25.47
N PHE A 488 20.86 -4.53 24.30
CA PHE A 488 21.88 -3.49 24.20
C PHE A 488 21.38 -2.15 24.77
N LEU A 489 20.16 -1.73 24.42
CA LEU A 489 19.55 -0.51 24.93
C LEU A 489 19.18 -0.59 26.42
N ASN A 490 18.91 -1.78 26.95
CA ASN A 490 18.72 -2.06 28.37
C ASN A 490 20.04 -2.13 29.18
N GLY A 491 21.16 -1.70 28.59
CA GLY A 491 22.42 -1.58 29.33
C GLY A 491 23.32 -2.81 29.29
N GLU A 492 22.87 -3.91 28.68
CA GLU A 492 23.64 -5.14 28.61
C GLU A 492 24.84 -5.03 27.67
N THR A 493 25.81 -5.93 27.86
CA THR A 493 26.89 -6.15 26.89
C THR A 493 26.41 -7.20 25.89
N VAL A 494 26.42 -6.84 24.61
CA VAL A 494 26.13 -7.76 23.50
C VAL A 494 27.42 -8.02 22.72
N ALA A 495 27.61 -9.26 22.29
CA ALA A 495 28.73 -9.66 21.46
C ALA A 495 28.47 -9.30 19.99
N SER A 496 29.55 -9.10 19.23
CA SER A 496 29.42 -9.00 17.77
C SER A 496 28.99 -10.34 17.20
N ASP A 497 28.06 -10.32 16.26
CA ASP A 497 27.45 -11.54 15.72
C ASP A 497 27.04 -11.38 14.25
N THR A 498 26.84 -12.51 13.58
CA THR A 498 26.24 -12.59 12.24
C THR A 498 24.95 -13.40 12.30
N ILE A 499 23.85 -12.83 11.82
CA ILE A 499 22.58 -13.52 11.64
C ILE A 499 22.40 -13.79 10.16
N THR A 500 22.42 -15.07 9.76
CA THR A 500 22.02 -15.44 8.40
C THR A 500 20.50 -15.32 8.25
N THR A 501 20.09 -14.63 7.19
CA THR A 501 18.70 -14.42 6.80
C THR A 501 18.48 -15.02 5.42
N PRO A 502 17.32 -15.64 5.15
CA PRO A 502 17.03 -16.15 3.82
C PRO A 502 16.84 -14.98 2.84
N MET A 503 17.56 -14.99 1.71
CA MET A 503 17.23 -14.10 0.59
C MET A 503 15.86 -14.51 0.00
N LEU A 504 14.99 -13.53 -0.24
CA LEU A 504 13.72 -13.73 -0.95
C LEU A 504 13.95 -14.36 -2.34
N ARG A 505 13.05 -15.27 -2.74
CA ARG A 505 13.11 -15.98 -4.03
C ARG A 505 12.67 -15.06 -5.18
N VAL A 506 13.32 -15.18 -6.34
CA VAL A 506 12.86 -14.52 -7.59
C VAL A 506 11.41 -14.95 -7.86
N PRO A 507 10.46 -14.01 -8.10
CA PRO A 507 9.16 -14.36 -8.64
C PRO A 507 9.36 -15.03 -10.02
N ALA A 508 8.85 -16.24 -10.22
CA ALA A 508 8.93 -16.88 -11.53
C ALA A 508 8.32 -15.96 -12.61
N PRO A 509 8.94 -15.85 -13.80
CA PRO A 509 8.39 -15.03 -14.86
C PRO A 509 7.07 -15.66 -15.34
N PRO A 510 6.08 -14.85 -15.76
CA PRO A 510 4.87 -15.40 -16.35
C PRO A 510 5.26 -16.12 -17.65
N ALA A 511 5.02 -17.43 -17.73
CA ALA A 511 5.19 -18.16 -18.98
C ALA A 511 4.19 -17.63 -20.01
N GLY A 512 4.68 -17.35 -21.22
CA GLY A 512 3.89 -16.89 -22.35
C GLY A 512 2.69 -17.78 -22.63
N ALA A 513 1.64 -17.17 -23.18
CA ALA A 513 0.39 -17.84 -23.51
C ALA A 513 0.63 -19.01 -24.48
N GLU A 514 0.56 -20.24 -23.96
CA GLU A 514 0.36 -21.42 -24.80
C GLU A 514 -1.12 -21.84 -24.77
N THR A 515 -1.68 -21.88 -25.97
CA THR A 515 -2.99 -22.46 -26.30
C THR A 515 -3.13 -23.89 -25.75
N PRO A 516 -4.18 -24.23 -24.99
CA PRO A 516 -4.37 -25.60 -24.53
C PRO A 516 -4.80 -26.49 -25.69
N ALA A 517 -3.97 -27.48 -26.00
CA ALA A 517 -4.35 -28.61 -26.83
C ALA A 517 -5.56 -29.34 -26.23
N SER A 518 -6.50 -29.69 -27.10
CA SER A 518 -7.77 -30.34 -26.78
C SER A 518 -7.58 -31.70 -26.12
N ALA A 519 -8.07 -31.87 -24.90
CA ALA A 519 -8.33 -33.18 -24.32
C ALA A 519 -9.84 -33.31 -24.04
N SER A 520 -10.55 -34.03 -24.91
CA SER A 520 -11.92 -34.44 -24.64
C SER A 520 -11.92 -35.59 -23.63
N ALA A 521 -12.64 -35.45 -22.52
CA ALA A 521 -13.05 -36.60 -21.72
C ALA A 521 -14.47 -36.38 -21.21
N ARG A 522 -15.32 -37.34 -21.55
CA ARG A 522 -16.74 -37.47 -21.23
C ARG A 522 -16.88 -37.73 -19.72
N ALA A 523 -17.82 -37.08 -19.03
CA ALA A 523 -18.17 -37.44 -17.65
C ALA A 523 -18.95 -38.76 -17.63
N PRO A 524 -18.62 -39.73 -16.75
CA PRO A 524 -19.50 -40.86 -16.48
C PRO A 524 -20.46 -40.54 -15.33
N ALA A 525 -21.64 -41.16 -15.42
CA ALA A 525 -22.70 -41.12 -14.42
C ALA A 525 -22.26 -41.77 -13.09
N ALA A 526 -22.97 -41.38 -12.02
CA ALA A 526 -22.79 -41.85 -10.66
C ALA A 526 -22.76 -43.39 -10.57
N ALA A 527 -21.58 -43.93 -10.32
CA ALA A 527 -21.37 -45.30 -9.85
C ALA A 527 -20.99 -45.23 -8.37
N SER A 528 -21.44 -46.23 -7.61
CA SER A 528 -21.11 -46.43 -6.20
C SER A 528 -19.61 -46.27 -5.92
N ALA A 529 -19.29 -45.54 -4.85
CA ALA A 529 -17.93 -45.12 -4.53
C ALA A 529 -16.97 -46.32 -4.37
N PRO A 530 -15.86 -46.38 -5.13
CA PRO A 530 -14.76 -47.28 -4.81
C PRO A 530 -14.10 -46.85 -3.47
N PRO A 531 -13.44 -47.76 -2.74
CA PRO A 531 -12.74 -47.39 -1.51
C PRO A 531 -11.74 -46.26 -1.77
N ALA A 532 -11.64 -45.33 -0.82
CA ALA A 532 -10.82 -44.12 -0.92
C ALA A 532 -9.46 -44.43 -1.58
N ASP A 533 -9.19 -43.72 -2.67
CA ASP A 533 -7.95 -43.89 -3.43
C ASP A 533 -6.75 -43.72 -2.49
N ARG A 534 -5.98 -44.80 -2.33
CA ARG A 534 -4.82 -44.83 -1.42
C ARG A 534 -3.77 -43.79 -1.82
N VAL A 535 -3.65 -43.48 -3.12
CA VAL A 535 -2.72 -42.47 -3.63
C VAL A 535 -3.19 -41.07 -3.23
N ALA A 536 -4.48 -40.77 -3.46
CA ALA A 536 -5.08 -39.50 -3.06
C ALA A 536 -4.99 -39.27 -1.55
N SER A 537 -5.30 -40.31 -0.77
CA SER A 537 -5.22 -40.29 0.69
C SER A 537 -3.80 -39.99 1.16
N ALA A 538 -2.79 -40.68 0.61
CA ALA A 538 -1.39 -40.46 0.95
C ALA A 538 -0.90 -39.04 0.60
N LEU A 539 -1.39 -38.46 -0.50
CA LEU A 539 -1.08 -37.08 -0.89
C LEU A 539 -1.65 -36.08 0.11
N LEU A 540 -2.92 -36.24 0.52
CA LEU A 540 -3.55 -35.41 1.54
C LEU A 540 -2.90 -35.60 2.92
N ASP A 541 -2.55 -36.82 3.30
CA ASP A 541 -1.90 -37.11 4.58
C ASP A 541 -0.53 -36.45 4.68
N ARG A 542 0.25 -36.44 3.57
CA ARG A 542 1.51 -35.70 3.51
C ARG A 542 1.30 -34.19 3.71
N ALA A 543 0.30 -33.63 3.05
CA ALA A 543 -0.04 -32.22 3.19
C ALA A 543 -0.50 -31.88 4.62
N ILE A 544 -1.38 -32.70 5.21
CA ILE A 544 -1.87 -32.58 6.59
C ILE A 544 -0.71 -32.68 7.58
N ALA A 545 0.19 -33.64 7.43
CA ALA A 545 1.39 -33.77 8.24
C ALA A 545 2.24 -32.50 8.19
N ARG A 546 2.40 -31.92 6.99
CA ARG A 546 3.14 -30.66 6.81
C ARG A 546 2.45 -29.45 7.46
N MET A 547 1.12 -29.48 7.53
CA MET A 547 0.28 -28.44 8.15
C MET A 547 0.21 -28.51 9.69
N GLY A 548 0.90 -29.47 10.32
CA GLY A 548 0.92 -29.65 11.78
C GLY A 548 0.37 -31.01 12.23
N GLY A 549 -0.13 -31.83 11.31
CA GLY A 549 -0.66 -33.15 11.59
C GLY A 549 -2.15 -33.16 11.91
N ASP A 550 -2.75 -34.35 11.80
CA ASP A 550 -4.19 -34.56 11.95
C ASP A 550 -4.72 -34.10 13.31
N SER A 551 -4.06 -34.54 14.39
CA SER A 551 -4.46 -34.22 15.77
C SER A 551 -4.47 -32.71 16.02
N ALA A 552 -3.42 -32.00 15.60
CA ALA A 552 -3.31 -30.55 15.81
C ALA A 552 -4.38 -29.77 15.02
N LEU A 553 -4.67 -30.16 13.77
CA LEU A 553 -5.70 -29.51 12.97
C LEU A 553 -7.13 -29.81 13.50
N ARG A 554 -7.39 -31.04 13.97
CA ARG A 554 -8.68 -31.41 14.57
C ARG A 554 -8.92 -30.76 15.94
N ALA A 555 -7.87 -30.45 16.67
CA ALA A 555 -7.96 -29.74 17.95
C ALA A 555 -8.39 -28.26 17.80
N ILE A 556 -8.47 -27.76 16.56
CA ILE A 556 -8.95 -26.40 16.28
C ILE A 556 -10.47 -26.37 16.33
N THR A 557 -11.00 -25.77 17.39
CA THR A 557 -12.45 -25.61 17.62
C THR A 557 -12.93 -24.19 17.33
N THR A 558 -12.08 -23.20 17.58
CA THR A 558 -12.29 -21.80 17.21
C THR A 558 -11.06 -21.24 16.49
N MET A 559 -11.29 -20.27 15.63
CA MET A 559 -10.22 -19.59 14.89
C MET A 559 -10.54 -18.10 14.82
N ARG A 560 -9.59 -17.26 15.25
CA ARG A 560 -9.65 -15.82 15.01
C ARG A 560 -8.57 -15.40 14.03
N MET A 561 -8.95 -14.62 13.02
CA MET A 561 -8.02 -14.00 12.09
C MET A 561 -8.30 -12.51 11.98
N ASP A 562 -7.27 -11.69 12.19
CA ASP A 562 -7.32 -10.29 11.80
C ASP A 562 -6.80 -10.19 10.37
N LEU A 563 -7.56 -9.56 9.50
CA LEU A 563 -7.42 -9.63 8.05
C LEU A 563 -7.32 -8.22 7.46
N LEU A 564 -6.49 -8.10 6.41
CA LEU A 564 -6.64 -7.05 5.41
C LEU A 564 -7.20 -7.69 4.15
N THR A 565 -8.38 -7.25 3.73
CA THR A 565 -9.01 -7.71 2.49
C THR A 565 -8.91 -6.61 1.44
N GLN A 566 -8.20 -6.91 0.37
CA GLN A 566 -8.22 -6.14 -0.86
C GLN A 566 -9.32 -6.71 -1.76
N TRP A 567 -10.39 -5.96 -1.93
CA TRP A 567 -11.43 -6.25 -2.88
C TRP A 567 -11.05 -5.71 -4.23
N GLN A 568 -11.17 -6.54 -5.26
CA GLN A 568 -11.18 -6.07 -6.62
C GLN A 568 -12.64 -5.81 -6.98
N ARG A 569 -12.98 -4.58 -7.41
CA ARG A 569 -14.30 -4.35 -7.99
C ARG A 569 -14.43 -5.31 -9.15
N THR A 570 -15.40 -6.22 -9.09
CA THR A 570 -15.60 -7.27 -10.09
C THR A 570 -16.14 -6.67 -11.40
N THR A 571 -15.37 -5.80 -12.02
CA THR A 571 -15.51 -5.48 -13.42
C THR A 571 -14.76 -6.62 -14.10
N PHE A 572 -15.47 -7.63 -14.59
CA PHE A 572 -14.88 -8.72 -15.38
C PHE A 572 -14.36 -8.21 -16.74
N ALA A 573 -13.80 -7.00 -16.77
CA ALA A 573 -13.37 -6.26 -17.93
C ALA A 573 -11.99 -6.70 -18.39
N GLU A 574 -11.80 -6.72 -19.71
CA GLU A 574 -10.54 -7.11 -20.36
C GLU A 574 -9.60 -5.92 -20.61
N HIS A 575 -9.97 -4.73 -20.15
CA HIS A 575 -9.35 -3.46 -20.50
C HIS A 575 -9.17 -2.56 -19.27
N PRO A 576 -8.24 -1.58 -19.32
CA PRO A 576 -7.67 -0.95 -18.14
C PRO A 576 -8.67 0.03 -17.53
N TYR A 577 -9.60 -0.49 -16.73
CA TYR A 577 -9.86 0.21 -15.50
C TYR A 577 -8.61 -0.03 -14.64
N PRO A 578 -8.03 1.01 -14.02
CA PRO A 578 -7.13 0.74 -12.91
C PRO A 578 -7.92 -0.19 -11.99
N ASP A 579 -7.34 -1.34 -11.63
CA ASP A 579 -7.77 -2.02 -10.42
C ASP A 579 -8.02 -0.91 -9.41
N GLN A 580 -9.28 -0.68 -9.04
CA GLN A 580 -9.65 0.27 -8.00
C GLN A 580 -9.83 -0.58 -6.76
N PRO A 581 -8.73 -1.11 -6.18
CA PRO A 581 -8.87 -1.95 -5.03
C PRO A 581 -9.48 -1.12 -3.92
N SER A 582 -10.54 -1.65 -3.32
CA SER A 582 -10.97 -1.15 -2.02
C SER A 582 -10.39 -2.07 -0.96
N PHE A 583 -9.93 -1.48 0.12
CA PHE A 583 -9.40 -2.21 1.25
C PHE A 583 -10.38 -2.13 2.41
N GLU A 584 -10.48 -3.23 3.15
CA GLU A 584 -11.14 -3.26 4.45
C GLU A 584 -10.30 -4.06 5.43
N ARG A 585 -10.33 -3.64 6.70
CA ARG A 585 -9.81 -4.43 7.80
C ARG A 585 -10.93 -5.22 8.40
N ASN A 586 -10.73 -6.53 8.58
CA ASN A 586 -11.77 -7.38 9.12
C ASN A 586 -11.21 -8.25 10.25
N SER A 587 -12.04 -8.59 11.23
CA SER A 587 -11.76 -9.68 12.17
C SER A 587 -12.74 -10.81 11.89
N ASP A 588 -12.21 -11.96 11.50
CA ASP A 588 -12.96 -13.20 11.25
C ASP A 588 -12.83 -14.12 12.46
N LEU A 589 -13.94 -14.33 13.19
CA LEU A 589 -14.02 -15.28 14.29
C LEU A 589 -14.94 -16.43 13.90
N ARG A 590 -14.38 -17.65 13.90
CA ARG A 590 -15.06 -18.89 13.52
C ARG A 590 -15.19 -19.79 14.73
N ASN A 591 -16.33 -20.45 14.83
CA ASN A 591 -16.57 -21.54 15.78
C ASN A 591 -17.18 -22.71 15.00
N TYR A 592 -16.42 -23.81 14.86
CA TYR A 592 -16.85 -24.94 14.02
C TYR A 592 -17.96 -25.76 14.69
N ALA A 593 -17.97 -25.83 16.03
CA ALA A 593 -19.01 -26.55 16.77
C ALA A 593 -20.37 -25.86 16.64
N LEU A 594 -20.40 -24.53 16.74
CA LEU A 594 -21.62 -23.72 16.58
C LEU A 594 -21.98 -23.45 15.12
N LYS A 595 -21.12 -23.85 14.17
CA LYS A 595 -21.13 -23.35 12.78
C LYS A 595 -21.26 -21.82 12.74
N GLY A 596 -20.62 -21.17 13.70
CA GLY A 596 -20.73 -19.74 13.97
C GLY A 596 -19.64 -18.98 13.25
N TRP A 597 -20.02 -17.90 12.57
CA TRP A 597 -19.12 -16.98 11.89
C TRP A 597 -19.46 -15.55 12.31
N ARG A 598 -18.49 -14.86 12.91
CA ARG A 598 -18.60 -13.45 13.28
C ARG A 598 -17.54 -12.69 12.51
N ASN A 599 -17.96 -11.81 11.62
CA ASN A 599 -17.08 -10.97 10.83
C ASN A 599 -17.28 -9.51 11.22
N VAL A 600 -16.29 -8.93 11.90
CA VAL A 600 -16.27 -7.49 12.18
C VAL A 600 -15.57 -6.81 11.01
N ARG A 601 -16.27 -5.96 10.27
CA ARG A 601 -15.78 -5.31 9.05
C ARG A 601 -15.59 -3.82 9.30
N MET A 602 -14.41 -3.33 8.95
CA MET A 602 -14.00 -1.93 9.09
C MET A 602 -13.45 -1.45 7.74
N PRO A 603 -14.34 -1.03 6.82
CA PRO A 603 -13.92 -0.38 5.57
C PRO A 603 -13.04 0.84 5.86
N LEU A 604 -12.09 1.16 4.97
CA LEU A 604 -11.26 2.37 5.13
C LEU A 604 -12.09 3.68 5.14
N THR A 605 -13.29 3.64 4.57
CA THR A 605 -14.27 4.74 4.56
C THR A 605 -15.64 4.19 4.94
N GLY A 606 -16.22 4.62 6.06
CA GLY A 606 -17.54 4.16 6.53
C GLY A 606 -17.56 3.80 8.02
N GLY A 607 -18.69 3.26 8.48
CA GLY A 607 -18.84 2.74 9.85
C GLY A 607 -18.43 1.27 9.99
N THR A 608 -18.33 0.79 11.23
CA THR A 608 -18.07 -0.62 11.53
C THR A 608 -19.35 -1.45 11.41
N PHE A 609 -19.23 -2.62 10.79
CA PHE A 609 -20.30 -3.61 10.69
C PHE A 609 -19.91 -4.88 11.43
N VAL A 610 -20.87 -5.56 12.02
CA VAL A 610 -20.68 -6.89 12.61
C VAL A 610 -21.68 -7.84 11.95
N ASP A 611 -21.16 -8.74 11.13
CA ASP A 611 -21.93 -9.82 10.52
C ASP A 611 -21.83 -11.05 11.42
N ILE A 612 -22.97 -11.62 11.79
CA ILE A 612 -23.05 -12.86 12.56
C ILE A 612 -23.88 -13.85 11.75
N VAL A 613 -23.29 -14.99 11.47
CA VAL A 613 -23.99 -16.17 10.96
C VAL A 613 -23.87 -17.26 12.00
N ARG A 614 -24.99 -17.89 12.36
CA ARG A 614 -25.04 -19.06 13.22
C ARG A 614 -25.91 -20.12 12.57
N ASP A 615 -25.29 -21.20 12.14
CA ASP A 615 -25.93 -22.28 11.38
C ASP A 615 -26.59 -21.76 10.09
N THR A 616 -27.93 -21.64 10.07
CA THR A 616 -28.71 -21.18 8.91
C THR A 616 -29.20 -19.75 9.01
N VAL A 617 -29.04 -19.09 10.17
CA VAL A 617 -29.54 -17.72 10.41
C VAL A 617 -28.40 -16.69 10.40
N ALA A 618 -28.70 -15.50 9.88
CA ALA A 618 -27.72 -14.43 9.76
C ALA A 618 -28.27 -13.05 10.14
N ALA A 619 -27.45 -12.26 10.83
CA ALA A 619 -27.79 -10.91 11.27
C ALA A 619 -26.59 -9.97 11.10
N ARG A 620 -26.88 -8.68 10.85
CA ARG A 620 -25.89 -7.60 10.82
C ARG A 620 -26.23 -6.56 11.86
N SER A 621 -25.23 -6.12 12.59
CA SER A 621 -25.29 -4.92 13.43
C SER A 621 -24.41 -3.80 12.84
N PHE A 622 -24.88 -2.56 12.91
CA PHE A 622 -24.12 -1.37 12.54
C PHE A 622 -24.49 -0.18 13.43
N ASN A 623 -23.58 0.77 13.59
CA ASN A 623 -23.82 1.99 14.37
C ASN A 623 -24.73 2.94 13.56
N GLY A 624 -25.96 3.16 14.04
CA GLY A 624 -26.91 4.10 13.44
C GLY A 624 -26.62 5.57 13.80
N PRO A 625 -27.37 6.53 13.24
CA PRO A 625 -27.31 7.93 13.65
C PRO A 625 -27.53 8.06 15.16
N GLY A 626 -26.62 8.73 15.88
CA GLY A 626 -26.67 8.89 17.34
C GLY A 626 -26.02 7.77 18.15
N GLY A 627 -25.40 6.76 17.51
CA GLY A 627 -24.63 5.72 18.20
C GLY A 627 -25.43 4.49 18.63
N THR A 628 -26.75 4.44 18.36
CA THR A 628 -27.58 3.26 18.66
C THR A 628 -27.31 2.14 17.66
N PRO A 629 -26.96 0.91 18.13
CA PRO A 629 -26.78 -0.23 17.24
C PRO A 629 -28.10 -0.62 16.57
N THR A 630 -28.15 -0.57 15.24
CA THR A 630 -29.27 -1.10 14.47
C THR A 630 -28.94 -2.54 14.05
N VAL A 631 -29.84 -3.47 14.34
CA VAL A 631 -29.70 -4.89 13.95
C VAL A 631 -30.74 -5.25 12.90
N MET A 632 -30.30 -5.92 11.83
CA MET A 632 -31.16 -6.34 10.73
C MET A 632 -30.79 -7.74 10.22
N PRO A 633 -31.74 -8.49 9.63
CA PRO A 633 -31.43 -9.77 9.01
C PRO A 633 -30.47 -9.57 7.83
N LEU A 634 -29.48 -10.45 7.71
CA LEU A 634 -28.61 -10.49 6.54
C LEU A 634 -29.29 -11.22 5.37
N ASN A 635 -28.72 -11.10 4.18
CA ASN A 635 -29.17 -11.88 3.03
C ASN A 635 -28.58 -13.31 3.05
N ILE A 636 -29.27 -14.25 2.43
CA ILE A 636 -28.83 -15.64 2.24
C ILE A 636 -27.47 -15.78 1.54
N ALA A 637 -27.05 -14.81 0.72
CA ALA A 637 -25.71 -14.75 0.14
C ALA A 637 -24.60 -14.85 1.20
N TYR A 638 -24.82 -14.31 2.40
CA TYR A 638 -23.85 -14.38 3.51
C TYR A 638 -23.78 -15.78 4.14
N ILE A 639 -24.86 -16.57 4.09
CA ILE A 639 -24.82 -18.00 4.44
C ILE A 639 -24.01 -18.77 3.40
N THR A 640 -24.25 -18.51 2.12
CA THR A 640 -23.50 -19.13 1.02
C THR A 640 -22.00 -18.83 1.14
N GLU A 641 -21.65 -17.56 1.36
CA GLU A 641 -20.26 -17.15 1.58
C GLU A 641 -19.66 -17.84 2.82
N ARG A 642 -20.38 -17.92 3.94
CA ARG A 642 -19.91 -18.66 5.12
C ARG A 642 -19.60 -20.11 4.79
N ARG A 643 -20.51 -20.80 4.08
CA ARG A 643 -20.31 -22.21 3.70
C ARG A 643 -19.03 -22.38 2.90
N GLU A 644 -18.80 -21.53 1.90
CA GLU A 644 -17.54 -21.50 1.13
C GLU A 644 -16.33 -21.26 2.05
N GLN A 645 -16.39 -20.26 2.93
CA GLN A 645 -15.29 -19.91 3.84
C GLN A 645 -14.93 -21.04 4.82
N PHE A 646 -15.90 -21.87 5.21
CA PHE A 646 -15.71 -23.00 6.12
C PHE A 646 -15.22 -24.24 5.37
N ALA A 647 -15.79 -24.53 4.19
CA ALA A 647 -15.37 -25.63 3.34
C ALA A 647 -13.88 -25.50 2.94
N PHE A 648 -13.44 -24.29 2.63
CA PHE A 648 -12.07 -23.98 2.21
C PHE A 648 -11.28 -23.19 3.25
N ALA A 649 -11.68 -23.31 4.52
CA ALA A 649 -10.89 -22.88 5.66
C ALA A 649 -9.54 -23.61 5.64
N PRO A 650 -8.37 -22.91 5.61
CA PRO A 650 -7.07 -23.58 5.49
C PRO A 650 -6.85 -24.67 6.54
N GLU A 651 -7.31 -24.43 7.76
CA GLU A 651 -7.24 -25.31 8.91
C GLU A 651 -8.15 -26.56 8.84
N GLN A 652 -9.18 -26.57 7.98
CA GLN A 652 -10.14 -27.69 7.85
C GLN A 652 -10.15 -28.36 6.47
N MET A 653 -9.80 -27.64 5.41
CA MET A 653 -10.09 -28.03 4.03
C MET A 653 -9.56 -29.43 3.64
N LEU A 654 -8.36 -29.78 4.09
CA LEU A 654 -7.77 -31.09 3.77
C LEU A 654 -8.35 -32.22 4.63
N LEU A 655 -8.77 -31.93 5.86
CA LEU A 655 -9.46 -32.89 6.73
C LEU A 655 -10.84 -33.25 6.16
N LEU A 656 -11.53 -32.25 5.59
CA LEU A 656 -12.81 -32.44 4.92
C LEU A 656 -12.63 -33.21 3.61
N ALA A 657 -11.65 -32.83 2.78
CA ALA A 657 -11.34 -33.52 1.53
C ALA A 657 -11.01 -35.01 1.75
N ARG A 658 -10.21 -35.31 2.78
CA ARG A 658 -9.81 -36.69 3.09
C ARG A 658 -10.98 -37.57 3.56
N LYS A 659 -12.08 -36.98 4.05
CA LYS A 659 -13.30 -37.72 4.46
C LYS A 659 -14.28 -37.94 3.32
N ALA A 660 -14.08 -37.31 2.17
CA ALA A 660 -15.02 -37.39 1.06
C ALA A 660 -15.03 -38.81 0.46
N GLY A 661 -16.23 -39.34 0.23
CA GLY A 661 -16.39 -40.69 -0.33
C GLY A 661 -15.95 -40.83 -1.78
N ASP A 662 -15.81 -39.71 -2.50
CA ASP A 662 -15.40 -39.65 -3.92
C ASP A 662 -13.94 -39.21 -4.09
N LEU A 663 -13.13 -39.29 -3.03
CA LEU A 663 -11.72 -38.92 -3.04
C LEU A 663 -10.91 -39.77 -4.02
N HIS A 664 -10.31 -39.13 -5.03
CA HIS A 664 -9.43 -39.79 -5.98
C HIS A 664 -8.32 -38.89 -6.52
N ALA A 665 -7.20 -39.50 -6.91
CA ALA A 665 -6.08 -38.81 -7.52
C ALA A 665 -6.38 -38.59 -9.00
N GLN A 666 -5.93 -37.46 -9.51
CA GLN A 666 -5.98 -37.12 -10.92
C GLN A 666 -4.56 -37.02 -11.47
N ARG A 667 -4.42 -37.00 -12.80
CA ARG A 667 -3.12 -36.79 -13.43
C ARG A 667 -2.52 -35.48 -12.94
N ASP A 668 -1.25 -35.54 -12.58
CA ASP A 668 -0.45 -34.37 -12.24
C ASP A 668 -0.54 -33.31 -13.35
N THR A 669 -0.34 -32.07 -12.95
CA THR A 669 -0.27 -30.94 -13.87
C THR A 669 0.91 -30.05 -13.51
N SER A 670 1.28 -29.16 -14.42
CA SER A 670 2.26 -28.11 -14.15
C SER A 670 1.53 -26.78 -14.09
N ILE A 671 1.80 -25.98 -13.06
CA ILE A 671 1.34 -24.60 -12.93
C ILE A 671 2.58 -23.76 -12.70
N ASP A 672 2.83 -22.80 -13.59
CA ASP A 672 4.01 -21.93 -13.57
C ASP A 672 5.33 -22.72 -13.43
N GLY A 673 5.44 -23.84 -14.15
CA GLY A 673 6.62 -24.72 -14.15
C GLY A 673 6.78 -25.61 -12.92
N VAL A 674 5.88 -25.52 -11.93
CA VAL A 674 5.88 -26.38 -10.74
C VAL A 674 4.91 -27.54 -10.95
N ILE A 675 5.38 -28.78 -10.75
CA ILE A 675 4.53 -29.97 -10.83
C ILE A 675 3.65 -30.04 -9.58
N HIS A 676 2.36 -30.23 -9.80
CA HIS A 676 1.34 -30.38 -8.78
C HIS A 676 0.65 -31.74 -8.92
N ALA A 677 0.58 -32.46 -7.79
CA ALA A 677 -0.36 -33.56 -7.66
C ALA A 677 -1.78 -32.99 -7.66
N ARG A 678 -2.69 -33.63 -8.38
CA ARG A 678 -4.10 -33.26 -8.37
C ARG A 678 -4.91 -34.27 -7.60
N VAL A 679 -5.72 -33.78 -6.67
CA VAL A 679 -6.63 -34.60 -5.88
C VAL A 679 -8.03 -34.03 -6.04
N PHE A 680 -9.01 -34.87 -6.34
CA PHE A 680 -10.41 -34.50 -6.41
C PHE A 680 -11.19 -35.08 -5.23
N ALA A 681 -12.13 -34.32 -4.70
CA ALA A 681 -13.11 -34.71 -3.71
C ALA A 681 -14.23 -33.68 -3.65
N THR A 682 -15.44 -34.11 -3.28
CA THR A 682 -16.56 -33.21 -3.01
C THR A 682 -16.59 -32.84 -1.52
N VAL A 683 -16.39 -31.55 -1.21
CA VAL A 683 -16.34 -31.03 0.18
C VAL A 683 -17.51 -30.09 0.41
N ASP A 684 -18.34 -30.39 1.42
CA ASP A 684 -19.56 -29.62 1.75
C ASP A 684 -20.50 -29.34 0.55
N GLY A 685 -20.52 -30.27 -0.41
CA GLY A 685 -21.29 -30.16 -1.66
C GLY A 685 -20.58 -29.42 -2.80
N PHE A 686 -19.33 -28.97 -2.59
CA PHE A 686 -18.50 -28.33 -3.62
C PHE A 686 -17.59 -29.35 -4.31
N PRO A 687 -17.82 -29.69 -5.58
CA PRO A 687 -16.89 -30.53 -6.35
C PRO A 687 -15.56 -29.80 -6.51
N SER A 688 -14.50 -30.32 -5.91
CA SER A 688 -13.26 -29.59 -5.69
C SER A 688 -12.04 -30.36 -6.16
N THR A 689 -11.08 -29.66 -6.75
CA THR A 689 -9.77 -30.17 -7.12
C THR A 689 -8.67 -29.38 -6.40
N TRP A 690 -7.88 -30.07 -5.58
CA TRP A 690 -6.69 -29.52 -4.93
C TRP A 690 -5.46 -29.75 -5.79
N PHE A 691 -4.60 -28.74 -5.85
CA PHE A 691 -3.32 -28.78 -6.53
C PHE A 691 -2.23 -28.69 -5.46
N LEU A 692 -1.64 -29.84 -5.14
CA LEU A 692 -0.63 -29.97 -4.09
C LEU A 692 0.75 -29.95 -4.74
N ARG A 693 1.62 -29.02 -4.34
CA ARG A 693 2.96 -28.92 -4.92
C ARG A 693 3.72 -30.22 -4.67
N ARG A 694 4.30 -30.82 -5.71
CA ARG A 694 5.13 -32.03 -5.55
C ARG A 694 6.41 -31.77 -4.74
N THR A 695 6.87 -30.52 -4.70
CA THR A 695 8.09 -30.11 -3.99
C THR A 695 7.97 -30.20 -2.47
N ASP A 696 6.83 -29.80 -1.89
CA ASP A 696 6.66 -29.77 -0.43
C ASP A 696 5.32 -30.30 0.08
N GLY A 697 4.44 -30.74 -0.83
CA GLY A 697 3.13 -31.31 -0.51
C GLY A 697 2.07 -30.27 -0.12
N LEU A 698 2.41 -28.98 -0.01
CA LEU A 698 1.45 -27.97 0.41
C LEU A 698 0.50 -27.60 -0.73
N PRO A 699 -0.78 -27.29 -0.42
CA PRO A 699 -1.72 -26.76 -1.39
C PRO A 699 -1.21 -25.45 -2.00
N ALA A 700 -1.14 -25.39 -3.34
CA ALA A 700 -0.95 -24.14 -4.06
C ALA A 700 -2.29 -23.48 -4.36
N LEU A 701 -3.28 -24.26 -4.81
CA LEU A 701 -4.64 -23.78 -5.01
C LEU A 701 -5.67 -24.90 -4.84
N VAL A 702 -6.91 -24.51 -4.59
CA VAL A 702 -8.10 -25.34 -4.76
C VAL A 702 -9.02 -24.69 -5.79
N ARG A 703 -9.54 -25.49 -6.72
CA ARG A 703 -10.53 -25.06 -7.71
C ARG A 703 -11.83 -25.81 -7.46
N PHE A 704 -12.95 -25.09 -7.41
CA PHE A 704 -14.27 -25.68 -7.22
C PHE A 704 -15.33 -24.88 -8.01
N VAL A 705 -16.58 -25.33 -7.93
CA VAL A 705 -17.73 -24.67 -8.54
C VAL A 705 -18.67 -24.20 -7.44
N ALA A 706 -19.10 -22.93 -7.51
CA ALA A 706 -20.01 -22.33 -6.55
C ALA A 706 -21.22 -21.68 -7.25
N ASP A 707 -22.38 -21.75 -6.60
CA ASP A 707 -23.59 -21.05 -7.00
C ASP A 707 -23.68 -19.71 -6.27
N GLU A 708 -23.54 -18.61 -7.02
CA GLU A 708 -23.56 -17.24 -6.50
C GLU A 708 -24.82 -16.48 -6.92
N THR A 709 -25.88 -17.18 -7.30
CA THR A 709 -27.15 -16.58 -7.74
C THR A 709 -27.81 -15.68 -6.69
N ASN A 710 -27.43 -15.81 -5.42
CA ASN A 710 -27.95 -14.99 -4.34
C ASN A 710 -27.21 -13.66 -4.14
N ASP A 711 -25.97 -13.53 -4.61
CA ASP A 711 -25.10 -12.39 -4.35
C ASP A 711 -25.27 -11.28 -5.41
N PHE A 712 -25.46 -10.04 -4.98
CA PHE A 712 -25.75 -8.92 -5.87
C PHE A 712 -24.64 -8.62 -6.90
N GLY A 713 -23.37 -8.84 -6.56
CA GLY A 713 -22.23 -8.60 -7.45
C GLY A 713 -21.87 -9.79 -8.34
N LEU A 714 -22.38 -10.98 -8.04
CA LEU A 714 -22.03 -12.24 -8.72
C LEU A 714 -23.22 -12.92 -9.40
N ALA A 715 -24.47 -12.60 -9.03
CA ALA A 715 -25.67 -13.28 -9.52
C ALA A 715 -25.81 -13.28 -11.05
N SER A 716 -25.32 -12.24 -11.74
CA SER A 716 -25.34 -12.17 -13.20
C SER A 716 -24.54 -13.30 -13.88
N TRP A 717 -23.55 -13.85 -13.16
CA TRP A 717 -22.68 -14.94 -13.59
C TRP A 717 -23.19 -16.31 -13.16
N GLY A 718 -24.07 -16.37 -12.15
CA GLY A 718 -24.72 -17.60 -11.71
C GLY A 718 -23.73 -18.63 -11.14
N VAL A 719 -23.78 -19.86 -11.68
CA VAL A 719 -22.86 -20.93 -11.29
C VAL A 719 -21.49 -20.71 -11.94
N MET A 720 -20.42 -20.67 -11.14
CA MET A 720 -19.08 -20.33 -11.66
C MET A 720 -17.95 -21.14 -11.04
N SER A 721 -16.84 -21.22 -11.77
CA SER A 721 -15.59 -21.74 -11.22
C SER A 721 -14.94 -20.71 -10.29
N VAL A 722 -14.53 -21.18 -9.12
CA VAL A 722 -13.81 -20.42 -8.09
C VAL A 722 -12.45 -21.07 -7.87
N GLU A 723 -11.41 -20.24 -7.76
CA GLU A 723 -10.08 -20.68 -7.36
C GLU A 723 -9.65 -19.94 -6.11
N ILE A 724 -9.13 -20.66 -5.13
CA ILE A 724 -8.47 -20.09 -3.96
C ILE A 724 -7.02 -20.51 -4.01
N TRP A 725 -6.15 -19.53 -4.20
CA TRP A 725 -4.70 -19.71 -4.22
C TRP A 725 -4.13 -19.40 -2.85
N PHE A 726 -3.23 -20.25 -2.37
CA PHE A 726 -2.63 -20.17 -1.04
C PHE A 726 -1.16 -19.83 -1.13
N SER A 727 -0.74 -18.77 -0.46
CA SER A 727 0.65 -18.34 -0.45
C SER A 727 1.09 -17.83 0.93
N ASN A 728 2.40 -17.61 1.07
CA ASN A 728 3.04 -17.17 2.30
C ASN A 728 2.70 -18.07 3.50
N TRP A 729 3.04 -19.36 3.40
CA TRP A 729 2.79 -20.34 4.45
C TRP A 729 3.70 -20.10 5.66
N THR A 730 3.13 -20.05 6.85
CA THR A 730 3.86 -19.74 8.10
C THR A 730 3.39 -20.61 9.26
N ARG A 731 4.25 -20.79 10.27
CA ARG A 731 3.91 -21.53 11.48
C ARG A 731 3.20 -20.62 12.48
N VAL A 732 2.08 -21.07 12.99
CA VAL A 732 1.24 -20.38 13.98
C VAL A 732 1.17 -21.24 15.25
N PRO A 733 1.37 -20.67 16.46
CA PRO A 733 1.20 -21.40 17.71
C PRO A 733 -0.21 -22.03 17.82
N PRO A 734 -0.35 -23.25 18.38
CA PRO A 734 0.69 -24.05 19.05
C PRO A 734 1.54 -24.93 18.11
N GLY A 735 1.53 -24.72 16.79
CA GLY A 735 2.44 -25.44 15.88
C GLY A 735 1.89 -25.75 14.48
N VAL A 736 0.71 -25.24 14.11
CA VAL A 736 0.09 -25.46 12.81
C VAL A 736 0.71 -24.59 11.72
N PHE A 737 0.79 -25.09 10.50
CA PHE A 737 1.38 -24.37 9.36
C PHE A 737 0.27 -23.96 8.39
N LEU A 738 -0.03 -22.66 8.33
CA LEU A 738 -1.18 -22.10 7.64
C LEU A 738 -0.75 -21.00 6.65
N PRO A 739 -1.47 -20.82 5.53
CA PRO A 739 -1.19 -19.76 4.57
C PRO A 739 -1.59 -18.40 5.15
N ARG A 740 -0.74 -17.39 4.96
CA ARG A 740 -1.01 -16.00 5.36
C ARG A 740 -1.73 -15.21 4.29
N GLN A 741 -1.73 -15.69 3.04
CA GLN A 741 -2.42 -15.03 1.95
C GLN A 741 -3.29 -16.02 1.18
N ARG A 742 -4.51 -15.57 0.88
CA ARG A 742 -5.48 -16.25 0.01
C ARG A 742 -5.87 -15.31 -1.13
N ASP A 743 -5.59 -15.71 -2.36
CA ASP A 743 -6.03 -15.00 -3.56
C ASP A 743 -7.22 -15.75 -4.15
N ILE A 744 -8.38 -15.11 -4.16
CA ILE A 744 -9.63 -15.69 -4.65
C ILE A 744 -9.87 -15.16 -6.05
N ARG A 745 -9.99 -16.07 -7.01
CA ARG A 745 -10.41 -15.79 -8.37
C ARG A 745 -11.77 -16.40 -8.63
N ARG A 746 -12.59 -15.69 -9.39
CA ARG A 746 -13.87 -16.18 -9.90
C ARG A 746 -13.83 -16.07 -11.41
N VAL A 747 -14.15 -17.15 -12.10
CA VAL A 747 -14.14 -17.19 -13.57
C VAL A 747 -12.77 -16.80 -14.18
N GLY A 748 -11.68 -17.19 -13.50
CA GLY A 748 -10.31 -16.83 -13.89
C GLY A 748 -9.91 -15.38 -13.61
N ARG A 749 -10.80 -14.54 -13.06
CA ARG A 749 -10.53 -13.14 -12.74
C ARG A 749 -10.29 -12.93 -11.24
N PRO A 750 -9.35 -12.05 -10.84
CA PRO A 750 -9.18 -11.65 -9.44
C PRO A 750 -10.49 -11.11 -8.84
N TYR A 751 -10.88 -11.62 -7.68
CA TYR A 751 -12.08 -11.17 -6.95
C TYR A 751 -11.71 -10.52 -5.62
N LYS A 752 -10.96 -11.22 -4.78
CA LYS A 752 -10.43 -10.64 -3.53
C LYS A 752 -9.13 -11.30 -3.11
N ARG A 753 -8.23 -10.50 -2.53
CA ARG A 753 -7.04 -10.97 -1.82
C ARG A 753 -7.26 -10.77 -0.33
N ILE A 754 -7.07 -11.84 0.43
CA ILE A 754 -7.19 -11.85 1.88
C ILE A 754 -5.81 -12.11 2.45
N THR A 755 -5.28 -11.14 3.20
CA THR A 755 -4.02 -11.27 3.92
C THR A 755 -4.31 -11.35 5.41
N ALA A 756 -3.93 -12.46 6.05
CA ALA A 756 -3.97 -12.59 7.49
C ALA A 756 -2.83 -11.76 8.11
N LEU A 757 -3.20 -10.82 8.97
CA LEU A 757 -2.31 -9.99 9.78
C LEU A 757 -2.02 -10.64 11.14
N ALA A 758 -3.00 -11.35 11.70
CA ALA A 758 -2.85 -12.17 12.90
C ALA A 758 -3.72 -13.43 12.78
N ILE A 759 -3.27 -14.53 13.39
CA ILE A 759 -4.03 -15.79 13.48
C ILE A 759 -3.92 -16.27 14.92
N THR A 760 -5.05 -16.53 15.55
CA THR A 760 -5.14 -17.10 16.90
C THR A 760 -5.96 -18.37 16.83
N VAL A 761 -5.27 -19.51 17.00
CA VAL A 761 -5.86 -20.84 17.09
C VAL A 761 -6.55 -20.98 18.45
N ASN A 762 -7.75 -21.56 18.47
CA ASN A 762 -8.54 -21.76 19.69
C ASN A 762 -8.76 -20.46 20.48
N ALA A 763 -9.00 -19.37 19.75
CA ALA A 763 -9.28 -18.06 20.34
C ALA A 763 -10.51 -18.14 21.27
N PRO A 764 -10.46 -17.52 22.47
CA PRO A 764 -11.63 -17.39 23.32
C PRO A 764 -12.78 -16.69 22.56
N ALA A 765 -13.97 -17.29 22.61
CA ALA A 765 -15.18 -16.74 22.05
C ALA A 765 -16.28 -16.81 23.11
N PRO A 766 -16.58 -15.69 23.81
CA PRO A 766 -17.73 -15.61 24.71
C PRO A 766 -19.00 -16.17 24.06
N ALA A 767 -19.87 -16.82 24.84
CA ALA A 767 -21.05 -17.53 24.31
C ALA A 767 -22.00 -16.62 23.49
N ASP A 768 -22.07 -15.34 23.86
CA ASP A 768 -22.84 -14.29 23.21
C ASP A 768 -22.19 -13.74 21.93
N SER A 769 -20.94 -14.11 21.62
CA SER A 769 -20.24 -13.69 20.39
C SER A 769 -20.99 -14.04 19.10
N PHE A 770 -21.83 -15.09 19.16
CA PHE A 770 -22.65 -15.55 18.04
C PHE A 770 -24.15 -15.46 18.35
N ALA A 771 -24.55 -14.67 19.34
CA ALA A 771 -25.95 -14.53 19.71
C ALA A 771 -26.75 -13.88 18.57
N ILE A 772 -27.85 -14.53 18.20
CA ILE A 772 -28.91 -14.00 17.36
C ILE A 772 -30.20 -14.24 18.16
N SER A 773 -30.90 -13.16 18.51
CA SER A 773 -32.18 -13.23 19.23
C SER A 773 -33.24 -13.96 18.40
N ASP A 774 -34.20 -14.63 19.04
CA ASP A 774 -35.28 -15.35 18.35
C ASP A 774 -36.10 -14.46 17.42
N GLU A 775 -36.36 -13.21 17.81
CA GLU A 775 -37.03 -12.22 16.97
C GLU A 775 -36.24 -11.97 15.66
N MET A 776 -34.93 -11.72 15.78
CA MET A 776 -34.05 -11.53 14.62
C MET A 776 -33.94 -12.79 13.76
N ALA A 777 -33.88 -13.97 14.36
CA ALA A 777 -33.90 -15.24 13.64
C ALA A 777 -35.20 -15.39 12.84
N ALA A 778 -36.36 -15.13 13.46
CA ALA A 778 -37.66 -15.15 12.78
C ALA A 778 -37.72 -14.14 11.62
N ARG A 779 -37.19 -12.92 11.81
CA ARG A 779 -37.08 -11.90 10.75
C ARG A 779 -36.19 -12.35 9.60
N TYR A 780 -35.07 -13.03 9.90
CA TYR A 780 -34.20 -13.60 8.87
C TYR A 780 -34.93 -14.71 8.11
N LEU A 781 -35.50 -15.69 8.80
CA LEU A 781 -36.20 -16.83 8.19
C LEU A 781 -37.36 -16.40 7.28
N ALA A 782 -38.04 -15.29 7.59
CA ALA A 782 -39.06 -14.71 6.73
C ALA A 782 -38.53 -14.22 5.36
N THR A 783 -37.21 -14.01 5.25
CA THR A 783 -36.54 -13.47 4.06
C THR A 783 -35.41 -14.35 3.52
N GLU A 784 -35.09 -15.47 4.17
CA GLU A 784 -33.90 -16.29 3.90
C GLU A 784 -33.85 -16.91 2.50
N ARG A 785 -34.99 -17.01 1.81
CA ARG A 785 -35.05 -17.55 0.44
C ARG A 785 -34.97 -16.46 -0.62
N ARG A 786 -34.95 -15.20 -0.19
CA ARG A 786 -34.94 -14.05 -1.10
C ARG A 786 -33.49 -13.73 -1.46
N PRO A 787 -33.05 -13.92 -2.71
CA PRO A 787 -31.75 -13.47 -3.15
C PRO A 787 -31.65 -11.93 -3.03
N MET A 788 -30.43 -11.38 -2.98
CA MET A 788 -30.22 -9.93 -2.80
C MET A 788 -30.91 -9.07 -3.87
N TRP A 789 -31.22 -9.64 -5.03
CA TRP A 789 -31.87 -8.96 -6.14
C TRP A 789 -33.42 -9.01 -6.11
N GLN A 790 -34.03 -9.69 -5.12
CA GLN A 790 -35.49 -9.78 -4.88
C GLN A 790 -35.96 -8.97 -3.64
N LEU A 791 -35.26 -7.90 -3.27
CA LEU A 791 -35.66 -7.08 -2.12
C LEU A 791 -36.96 -6.29 -2.42
N PRO A 792 -37.82 -6.04 -1.41
CA PRO A 792 -39.09 -5.32 -1.59
C PRO A 792 -38.91 -3.92 -2.20
N PHE A 793 -39.85 -3.50 -3.04
CA PHE A 793 -39.85 -2.21 -3.75
C PHE A 793 -40.62 -1.11 -2.98
N ASP A 794 -40.76 -1.26 -1.67
CA ASP A 794 -41.65 -0.45 -0.82
C ASP A 794 -41.20 1.02 -0.69
N SER A 795 -40.00 1.35 -1.16
CA SER A 795 -39.39 2.68 -1.10
C SER A 795 -39.13 3.32 -2.47
N VAL A 796 -39.63 2.73 -3.57
CA VAL A 796 -39.54 3.35 -4.91
C VAL A 796 -40.26 4.68 -4.93
N ARG A 797 -39.61 5.71 -5.47
CA ARG A 797 -40.18 7.07 -5.57
C ARG A 797 -40.25 7.52 -7.01
N VAL A 798 -41.44 7.92 -7.45
CA VAL A 798 -41.61 8.73 -8.66
C VAL A 798 -41.26 10.17 -8.29
N THR A 799 -40.27 10.75 -8.96
CA THR A 799 -39.83 12.12 -8.73
C THR A 799 -40.14 12.97 -9.95
N ALA A 800 -41.28 13.67 -9.94
CA ALA A 800 -41.80 14.53 -11.02
C ALA A 800 -42.10 13.80 -12.35
N ASP A 801 -43.13 12.93 -12.35
CA ASP A 801 -43.85 12.26 -13.47
C ASP A 801 -43.05 11.56 -14.58
N HIS A 802 -41.72 11.72 -14.59
CA HIS A 802 -40.82 11.37 -15.67
C HIS A 802 -39.49 10.79 -15.15
N PHE A 803 -39.28 10.73 -13.84
CA PHE A 803 -38.12 10.08 -13.22
C PHE A 803 -38.55 9.12 -12.13
N VAL A 804 -37.89 7.96 -12.05
CA VAL A 804 -38.11 6.96 -11.00
C VAL A 804 -36.78 6.55 -10.41
N VAL A 805 -36.70 6.61 -9.08
CA VAL A 805 -35.54 6.14 -8.33
C VAL A 805 -35.86 4.79 -7.69
N PHE A 806 -35.03 3.79 -8.00
CA PHE A 806 -35.08 2.48 -7.36
C PHE A 806 -34.05 2.44 -6.23
N PRO A 807 -34.46 2.35 -4.96
CA PRO A 807 -33.54 2.24 -3.84
C PRO A 807 -32.99 0.81 -3.81
N GLN A 808 -31.92 0.56 -4.55
CA GLN A 808 -31.23 -0.73 -4.51
C GLN A 808 -29.78 -0.52 -4.09
N LEU A 809 -29.36 -1.31 -3.10
CA LEU A 809 -28.00 -1.80 -2.80
C LEU A 809 -26.81 -1.07 -3.45
N VAL A 810 -26.71 -1.17 -4.78
CA VAL A 810 -25.62 -0.61 -5.57
C VAL A 810 -26.01 -0.54 -7.06
N GLY A 811 -26.19 0.64 -7.67
CA GLY A 811 -25.88 0.79 -9.10
C GLY A 811 -27.00 0.59 -10.15
N SER A 812 -28.24 0.98 -9.89
CA SER A 812 -29.01 1.67 -10.93
C SER A 812 -29.11 3.14 -10.55
N ALA A 813 -28.84 4.06 -11.49
CA ALA A 813 -29.10 5.47 -11.25
C ALA A 813 -30.61 5.70 -11.06
N GLY A 814 -31.40 4.94 -11.85
CA GLY A 814 -32.87 4.85 -11.92
C GLY A 814 -33.37 4.94 -13.37
N ALA A 815 -34.66 5.18 -13.57
CA ALA A 815 -35.27 5.27 -14.91
C ALA A 815 -35.80 6.67 -15.23
N VAL A 816 -35.71 7.07 -16.50
CA VAL A 816 -36.25 8.32 -17.04
C VAL A 816 -37.23 8.02 -18.17
N ARG A 817 -38.35 8.73 -18.21
CA ARG A 817 -39.39 8.58 -19.23
C ARG A 817 -39.01 9.40 -20.46
N ILE A 818 -38.72 8.75 -21.58
CA ILE A 818 -38.45 9.43 -22.86
C ILE A 818 -39.61 9.10 -23.79
N GLY A 819 -40.42 10.11 -24.13
CA GLY A 819 -41.63 9.93 -24.93
C GLY A 819 -42.58 8.89 -24.33
N GLY A 820 -42.82 7.82 -25.08
CA GLY A 820 -43.77 6.76 -24.72
C GLY A 820 -43.20 5.60 -23.91
N GLY A 821 -41.95 5.68 -23.40
CA GLY A 821 -41.29 4.55 -22.73
C GLY A 821 -40.27 4.94 -21.67
N TRP A 822 -39.93 4.00 -20.78
CA TRP A 822 -38.91 4.20 -19.74
C TRP A 822 -37.53 3.74 -20.19
N VAL A 823 -36.50 4.57 -19.99
CA VAL A 823 -35.09 4.24 -20.23
C VAL A 823 -34.41 4.03 -18.88
N LEU A 824 -33.87 2.84 -18.64
CA LEU A 824 -33.16 2.49 -17.40
C LEU A 824 -31.65 2.74 -17.55
N PHE A 825 -31.08 3.55 -16.66
CA PHE A 825 -29.65 3.84 -16.63
C PHE A 825 -28.92 2.99 -15.58
N GLU A 826 -27.85 2.34 -16.03
CA GLU A 826 -27.13 1.23 -15.38
C GLU A 826 -28.12 0.11 -15.05
N THR A 827 -28.22 -0.87 -15.96
CA THR A 827 -29.23 -1.94 -16.07
C THR A 827 -29.40 -2.89 -14.87
N ALA A 828 -29.30 -2.43 -13.63
CA ALA A 828 -29.28 -3.21 -12.40
C ALA A 828 -28.18 -4.29 -12.38
N GLN A 829 -27.98 -4.92 -11.24
CA GLN A 829 -26.83 -5.81 -11.04
C GLN A 829 -27.16 -7.28 -11.19
N SER A 830 -28.45 -7.59 -11.35
CA SER A 830 -28.93 -8.92 -11.69
C SER A 830 -30.03 -8.81 -12.72
N GLU A 831 -30.02 -9.70 -13.70
CA GLU A 831 -31.11 -9.95 -14.65
C GLU A 831 -32.44 -10.22 -13.93
N GLY A 832 -32.40 -10.86 -12.76
CA GLY A 832 -33.59 -11.23 -12.00
C GLY A 832 -34.40 -10.04 -11.47
N SER A 833 -33.81 -8.85 -11.33
CA SER A 833 -34.53 -7.66 -10.86
C SER A 833 -35.39 -7.00 -11.95
N LEU A 834 -35.10 -7.24 -13.23
CA LEU A 834 -35.67 -6.46 -14.33
C LEU A 834 -37.14 -6.75 -14.58
N PRO A 835 -37.63 -8.01 -14.54
CA PRO A 835 -39.07 -8.28 -14.62
C PRO A 835 -39.88 -7.55 -13.56
N THR A 836 -39.36 -7.46 -12.33
CA THR A 836 -40.07 -6.76 -11.25
C THR A 836 -40.07 -5.25 -11.45
N ILE A 837 -38.96 -4.67 -11.89
CA ILE A 837 -38.86 -3.24 -12.25
C ILE A 837 -39.84 -2.92 -13.39
N ASP A 838 -39.85 -3.72 -14.45
CA ASP A 838 -40.71 -3.52 -15.62
C ASP A 838 -42.20 -3.64 -15.29
N ALA A 839 -42.56 -4.67 -14.51
CA ALA A 839 -43.93 -4.87 -14.07
C ALA A 839 -44.39 -3.77 -13.09
N TRP A 840 -43.50 -3.29 -12.22
CA TRP A 840 -43.79 -2.16 -11.34
C TRP A 840 -44.05 -0.88 -12.14
N LEU A 841 -43.17 -0.54 -13.09
CA LEU A 841 -43.35 0.63 -13.96
C LEU A 841 -44.66 0.55 -14.77
N THR A 842 -44.94 -0.62 -15.35
CA THR A 842 -46.16 -0.84 -16.13
C THR A 842 -47.41 -0.65 -15.28
N ARG A 843 -47.44 -1.18 -14.05
CA ARG A 843 -48.58 -0.99 -13.14
C ARG A 843 -48.70 0.45 -12.64
N ALA A 844 -47.57 1.09 -12.32
CA ALA A 844 -47.57 2.43 -11.74
C ALA A 844 -47.85 3.54 -12.77
N THR A 845 -47.46 3.33 -14.04
CA THR A 845 -47.48 4.41 -15.06
C THR A 845 -48.13 4.00 -16.38
N GLY A 846 -48.66 2.78 -16.50
CA GLY A 846 -49.26 2.23 -17.72
C GLY A 846 -48.27 1.84 -18.81
N VAL A 847 -46.96 1.98 -18.58
CA VAL A 847 -45.90 1.82 -19.58
C VAL A 847 -44.66 1.19 -18.94
N GLY A 848 -44.03 0.22 -19.62
CA GLY A 848 -42.82 -0.46 -19.16
C GLY A 848 -41.50 0.13 -19.67
N LEU A 849 -40.41 -0.60 -19.45
CA LEU A 849 -39.07 -0.29 -19.95
C LEU A 849 -39.00 -0.41 -21.48
N ALA A 850 -38.54 0.63 -22.16
CA ALA A 850 -38.31 0.62 -23.60
C ALA A 850 -36.85 0.33 -23.96
N ALA A 851 -35.90 0.81 -23.15
CA ALA A 851 -34.47 0.65 -23.40
C ALA A 851 -33.64 0.60 -22.10
N GLY A 852 -32.45 0.01 -22.20
CA GLY A 852 -31.43 0.00 -21.14
C GLY A 852 -30.15 0.69 -21.60
N VAL A 853 -29.50 1.40 -20.69
CA VAL A 853 -28.21 2.06 -20.92
C VAL A 853 -27.21 1.55 -19.90
N VAL A 854 -26.11 0.98 -20.37
CA VAL A 854 -24.92 0.64 -19.57
C VAL A 854 -23.88 1.69 -19.86
N ALA A 855 -23.74 2.67 -18.97
CA ALA A 855 -23.01 3.90 -19.28
C ALA A 855 -21.56 3.88 -18.81
N ARG A 856 -21.18 2.96 -17.93
CA ARG A 856 -19.78 2.74 -17.55
C ARG A 856 -19.43 1.28 -17.26
N PRO A 857 -18.14 0.93 -17.24
CA PRO A 857 -17.65 -0.31 -16.69
C PRO A 857 -17.81 -0.39 -15.17
N GLY A 858 -18.12 -1.60 -14.71
CA GLY A 858 -17.98 -2.00 -13.31
C GLY A 858 -19.18 -1.81 -12.38
N MET A 859 -20.32 -1.30 -12.86
CA MET A 859 -21.58 -1.27 -12.09
C MET A 859 -22.79 -1.41 -13.01
N GLY A 860 -23.83 -2.11 -12.55
CA GLY A 860 -25.14 -2.10 -13.22
C GLY A 860 -25.22 -2.88 -14.54
N ASN A 861 -24.33 -3.83 -14.79
CA ASN A 861 -24.27 -4.57 -16.06
C ASN A 861 -25.14 -5.84 -16.07
N GLY A 862 -25.63 -6.26 -14.91
CA GLY A 862 -26.24 -7.58 -14.73
C GLY A 862 -27.57 -7.76 -15.47
N GLY A 863 -28.34 -6.69 -15.68
CA GLY A 863 -29.57 -6.74 -16.46
C GLY A 863 -29.40 -6.59 -17.96
N ALA A 864 -28.19 -6.39 -18.48
CA ALA A 864 -27.94 -6.30 -19.92
C ALA A 864 -28.49 -7.54 -20.67
N ARG A 865 -28.38 -8.73 -20.05
CA ARG A 865 -28.90 -9.98 -20.62
C ARG A 865 -30.43 -9.96 -20.77
N TRP A 866 -31.15 -9.39 -19.81
CA TRP A 866 -32.60 -9.27 -19.87
C TRP A 866 -33.06 -8.41 -21.05
N PHE A 867 -32.43 -7.25 -21.25
CA PHE A 867 -32.75 -6.37 -22.39
C PHE A 867 -32.48 -7.05 -23.73
N ALA A 868 -31.34 -7.74 -23.86
CA ALA A 868 -30.97 -8.47 -25.07
C ALA A 868 -31.92 -9.65 -25.39
N ARG A 869 -32.50 -10.28 -24.37
CA ARG A 869 -33.48 -11.39 -24.52
C ARG A 869 -34.91 -10.90 -24.73
N SER A 870 -35.28 -9.76 -24.16
CA SER A 870 -36.65 -9.21 -24.19
C SER A 870 -37.00 -8.44 -25.46
N ASN A 871 -36.14 -8.51 -26.48
CA ASN A 871 -36.23 -7.75 -27.72
C ASN A 871 -36.26 -6.21 -27.55
N ARG A 872 -35.57 -5.68 -26.53
CA ARG A 872 -35.57 -4.24 -26.20
C ARG A 872 -34.18 -3.64 -26.47
N ALA A 873 -34.14 -2.34 -26.77
CA ALA A 873 -32.88 -1.68 -27.09
C ALA A 873 -31.92 -1.68 -25.90
N LEU A 874 -30.65 -2.02 -26.13
CA LEU A 874 -29.57 -1.98 -25.15
C LEU A 874 -28.42 -1.15 -25.70
N TYR A 875 -28.12 -0.04 -25.04
CA TYR A 875 -27.01 0.84 -25.36
C TYR A 875 -25.88 0.61 -24.37
N VAL A 876 -24.67 0.37 -24.88
CA VAL A 876 -23.51 0.03 -24.06
C VAL A 876 -22.36 0.97 -24.39
N ALA A 877 -21.78 1.55 -23.35
CA ALA A 877 -20.59 2.36 -23.44
C ALA A 877 -19.44 1.57 -24.11
N PRO A 878 -18.66 2.18 -25.03
CA PRO A 878 -17.52 1.52 -25.66
C PRO A 878 -16.58 0.83 -24.66
N GLY A 879 -16.30 1.48 -23.52
CA GLY A 879 -15.46 0.90 -22.47
C GLY A 879 -16.03 -0.34 -21.78
N THR A 880 -17.36 -0.57 -21.84
CA THR A 880 -18.04 -1.70 -21.17
C THR A 880 -18.36 -2.86 -22.12
N ARG A 881 -18.10 -2.68 -23.42
CA ARG A 881 -18.48 -3.63 -24.46
C ARG A 881 -18.03 -5.06 -24.17
N ALA A 882 -16.75 -5.26 -23.85
CA ALA A 882 -16.17 -6.59 -23.63
C ALA A 882 -16.85 -7.33 -22.45
N VAL A 883 -17.13 -6.62 -21.36
CA VAL A 883 -17.81 -7.18 -20.18
C VAL A 883 -19.21 -7.66 -20.53
N VAL A 884 -19.99 -6.81 -21.20
CA VAL A 884 -21.37 -7.15 -21.58
C VAL A 884 -21.37 -8.29 -22.60
N GLN A 885 -20.45 -8.30 -23.55
CA GLN A 885 -20.30 -9.42 -24.50
C GLN A 885 -19.99 -10.74 -23.78
N SER A 886 -19.07 -10.74 -22.82
CA SER A 886 -18.77 -11.91 -22.00
C SER A 886 -19.98 -12.39 -21.20
N LEU A 887 -20.72 -11.46 -20.59
CA LEU A 887 -21.94 -11.75 -19.85
C LEU A 887 -23.03 -12.36 -20.76
N LEU A 888 -23.21 -11.82 -21.97
CA LEU A 888 -24.19 -12.32 -22.94
C LEU A 888 -23.79 -13.69 -23.52
N ALA A 889 -22.50 -13.99 -23.61
CA ALA A 889 -21.99 -15.27 -24.07
C ALA A 889 -22.07 -16.38 -23.01
N THR A 890 -22.21 -16.02 -21.73
CA THR A 890 -22.26 -16.97 -20.60
C THR A 890 -23.70 -17.38 -20.31
N ASP A 891 -23.96 -18.69 -20.22
CA ASP A 891 -25.20 -19.24 -19.68
C ASP A 891 -25.09 -19.26 -18.14
N PRO A 892 -25.95 -18.55 -17.40
CA PRO A 892 -25.87 -18.47 -15.92
C PRO A 892 -26.10 -19.83 -15.22
N THR A 893 -26.59 -20.83 -15.96
CA THR A 893 -26.74 -22.21 -15.47
C THR A 893 -25.57 -23.13 -15.85
N SER A 894 -24.64 -22.64 -16.69
CA SER A 894 -23.49 -23.41 -17.15
C SER A 894 -22.19 -23.00 -16.45
N ILE A 895 -21.30 -23.97 -16.22
CA ILE A 895 -20.00 -23.72 -15.60
C ILE A 895 -19.11 -23.00 -16.60
N ALA A 896 -18.85 -21.72 -16.35
CA ALA A 896 -17.87 -20.95 -17.11
C ALA A 896 -16.47 -21.60 -16.97
N GLY A 897 -15.96 -22.08 -18.11
CA GLY A 897 -14.76 -22.94 -18.21
C GLY A 897 -15.01 -24.26 -18.93
N SER A 898 -16.27 -24.67 -19.13
CA SER A 898 -16.62 -25.74 -20.06
C SER A 898 -16.94 -25.13 -21.43
N ALA A 899 -16.05 -25.27 -22.42
CA ALA A 899 -16.28 -24.81 -23.79
C ALA A 899 -17.40 -25.58 -24.54
N LYS A 900 -18.25 -26.33 -23.83
CA LYS A 900 -19.31 -27.19 -24.38
C LYS A 900 -20.64 -27.04 -23.62
N ALA A 901 -21.11 -25.80 -23.46
CA ALA A 901 -22.53 -25.52 -23.22
C ALA A 901 -22.85 -24.05 -23.57
N VAL A 902 -22.71 -23.67 -24.84
CA VAL A 902 -23.47 -22.53 -25.38
C VAL A 902 -24.67 -23.13 -26.09
N GLY A 903 -25.79 -23.24 -25.37
CA GLY A 903 -27.08 -23.46 -26.00
C GLY A 903 -27.34 -22.34 -27.00
N LYS A 904 -27.61 -22.70 -28.25
CA LYS A 904 -27.88 -21.81 -29.39
C LYS A 904 -29.16 -20.99 -29.20
N THR A 905 -29.15 -20.01 -28.31
CA THR A 905 -30.09 -18.88 -28.38
C THR A 905 -29.28 -17.61 -28.42
N ALA A 906 -28.84 -17.27 -29.64
CA ALA A 906 -28.28 -15.95 -29.92
C ALA A 906 -29.27 -14.87 -29.43
N PRO A 907 -28.79 -13.74 -28.89
CA PRO A 907 -29.65 -12.63 -28.52
C PRO A 907 -30.48 -12.20 -29.72
N ARG A 908 -31.79 -11.97 -29.52
CA ARG A 908 -32.70 -11.56 -30.60
C ARG A 908 -32.55 -10.07 -30.98
N THR A 909 -31.87 -9.27 -30.15
CA THR A 909 -31.55 -7.86 -30.44
C THR A 909 -30.05 -7.61 -30.39
N ALA A 910 -29.55 -6.74 -31.28
CA ALA A 910 -28.17 -6.30 -31.27
C ALA A 910 -27.92 -5.32 -30.11
N MET A 911 -26.90 -5.60 -29.30
CA MET A 911 -26.28 -4.60 -28.42
C MET A 911 -25.74 -3.45 -29.28
N VAL A 912 -26.15 -2.22 -28.98
CA VAL A 912 -25.69 -1.02 -29.70
C VAL A 912 -24.57 -0.38 -28.90
N VAL A 913 -23.43 -0.14 -29.54
CA VAL A 913 -22.29 0.59 -28.96
C VAL A 913 -22.15 1.93 -29.69
N PRO A 914 -22.66 3.04 -29.14
CA PRO A 914 -22.56 4.34 -29.78
C PRO A 914 -21.11 4.83 -29.75
N THR A 915 -20.40 4.70 -30.88
CA THR A 915 -19.04 5.22 -31.05
C THR A 915 -19.02 6.66 -31.57
N THR A 916 -20.13 7.11 -32.17
CA THR A 916 -20.35 8.50 -32.57
C THR A 916 -21.58 9.07 -31.86
N PRO A 917 -21.60 10.38 -31.56
CA PRO A 917 -22.76 11.03 -30.94
C PRO A 917 -24.00 10.90 -31.81
N ARG A 918 -25.14 10.51 -31.22
CA ARG A 918 -26.37 10.29 -31.99
C ARG A 918 -27.65 10.48 -31.18
N TRP A 919 -28.73 10.81 -31.88
CA TRP A 919 -30.09 10.71 -31.37
C TRP A 919 -30.58 9.27 -31.41
N VAL A 920 -31.26 8.86 -30.35
CA VAL A 920 -31.94 7.58 -30.20
C VAL A 920 -33.42 7.85 -29.96
N ARG A 921 -34.27 7.30 -30.82
CA ARG A 921 -35.72 7.47 -30.71
C ARG A 921 -36.30 6.50 -29.67
N VAL A 922 -37.12 7.02 -28.76
CA VAL A 922 -37.89 6.25 -27.77
C VAL A 922 -39.36 6.67 -27.89
N GLY A 923 -40.16 5.88 -28.62
CA GLY A 923 -41.53 6.25 -28.99
C GLY A 923 -41.55 7.51 -29.88
N ASN A 924 -42.18 8.58 -29.37
CA ASN A 924 -42.34 9.85 -30.09
C ASN A 924 -41.29 10.92 -29.71
N ASP A 925 -40.37 10.61 -28.80
CA ASP A 925 -39.30 11.52 -28.35
C ASP A 925 -37.93 10.89 -28.61
N SER A 926 -36.85 11.62 -28.33
CA SER A 926 -35.46 11.17 -28.53
C SER A 926 -34.54 11.50 -27.36
N LEU A 927 -33.54 10.65 -27.18
CA LEU A 927 -32.45 10.79 -26.24
C LEU A 927 -31.14 10.94 -27.02
N TRP A 928 -30.34 11.94 -26.71
CA TRP A 928 -28.99 12.05 -27.25
C TRP A 928 -28.06 11.14 -26.46
N LEU A 929 -27.26 10.31 -27.14
CA LEU A 929 -26.23 9.47 -26.54
C LEU A 929 -24.86 9.80 -27.13
N GLU A 930 -23.86 9.88 -26.28
CA GLU A 930 -22.49 10.18 -26.68
C GLU A 930 -21.47 9.53 -25.76
N ALA A 931 -20.50 8.83 -26.38
CA ALA A 931 -19.30 8.38 -25.69
C ALA A 931 -18.31 9.54 -25.51
N ILE A 932 -17.80 9.69 -24.28
CA ILE A 932 -16.79 10.69 -23.92
C ILE A 932 -15.63 9.97 -23.26
N ASP A 933 -14.41 10.32 -23.66
CA ASP A 933 -13.21 9.89 -22.96
C ASP A 933 -12.92 10.82 -21.80
N LEU A 934 -13.09 10.31 -20.58
CA LEU A 934 -12.70 11.00 -19.35
C LEU A 934 -11.41 10.36 -18.81
N PRO A 935 -10.52 11.13 -18.14
CA PRO A 935 -9.24 10.62 -17.61
C PRO A 935 -9.37 9.31 -16.81
N ASP A 936 -10.37 9.22 -15.94
CA ASP A 936 -10.63 8.05 -15.08
C ASP A 936 -11.76 7.13 -15.58
N ALA A 937 -12.33 7.41 -16.76
CA ALA A 937 -13.42 6.63 -17.35
C ALA A 937 -13.47 6.78 -18.90
N PRO A 938 -12.52 6.19 -19.65
CA PRO A 938 -12.52 6.27 -21.11
C PRO A 938 -13.75 5.59 -21.71
N GLY A 939 -14.29 6.19 -22.76
CA GLY A 939 -15.48 5.74 -23.46
C GLY A 939 -16.74 5.65 -22.61
N VAL A 940 -16.91 6.52 -21.60
CA VAL A 940 -18.13 6.60 -20.79
C VAL A 940 -19.28 7.11 -21.64
N LEU A 941 -20.47 6.51 -21.52
CA LEU A 941 -21.65 6.96 -22.26
C LEU A 941 -22.41 8.01 -21.44
N THR A 942 -22.64 9.16 -22.05
CA THR A 942 -23.44 10.25 -21.50
C THR A 942 -24.74 10.41 -22.27
N ALA A 943 -25.75 10.98 -21.63
CA ALA A 943 -27.04 11.19 -22.25
C ALA A 943 -27.58 12.62 -22.03
N TYR A 944 -28.38 13.10 -22.98
CA TYR A 944 -29.10 14.37 -22.87
C TYR A 944 -30.54 14.24 -23.38
N SER A 945 -31.48 14.80 -22.62
CA SER A 945 -32.90 14.91 -22.98
C SER A 945 -33.29 16.39 -23.01
N PRO A 946 -33.62 16.95 -24.18
CA PRO A 946 -34.13 18.33 -24.32
C PRO A 946 -35.45 18.53 -23.59
N THR A 947 -36.37 17.56 -23.73
CA THR A 947 -37.71 17.58 -23.13
C THR A 947 -37.66 17.80 -21.62
N HIS A 948 -36.68 17.18 -20.96
CA HIS A 948 -36.51 17.26 -19.51
C HIS A 948 -35.43 18.24 -19.05
N ARG A 949 -34.77 18.95 -19.98
CA ARG A 949 -33.59 19.79 -19.71
C ARG A 949 -32.60 19.04 -18.81
N TRP A 950 -32.36 17.76 -19.13
CA TRP A 950 -31.69 16.81 -18.26
C TRP A 950 -30.49 16.14 -18.93
N VAL A 951 -29.40 15.99 -18.18
CA VAL A 951 -28.20 15.24 -18.60
C VAL A 951 -27.90 14.09 -17.65
N TYR A 952 -27.27 13.04 -18.17
CA TYR A 952 -26.75 11.94 -17.38
C TYR A 952 -25.29 11.69 -17.69
N SER A 953 -24.51 11.52 -16.63
CA SER A 953 -23.20 10.87 -16.71
C SER A 953 -22.93 10.16 -15.39
N PRO A 954 -22.39 8.94 -15.41
CA PRO A 954 -22.11 8.21 -14.18
C PRO A 954 -20.96 8.83 -13.37
N MET A 955 -20.29 9.87 -13.89
CA MET A 955 -19.23 10.61 -13.20
C MET A 955 -19.72 11.85 -12.42
N LEU A 956 -20.99 12.26 -12.57
CA LEU A 956 -21.49 13.48 -11.91
C LEU A 956 -21.70 13.28 -10.40
N GLY A 957 -21.40 14.30 -9.59
CA GLY A 957 -21.71 14.32 -8.16
C GLY A 957 -20.82 13.46 -7.26
N VAL A 958 -19.64 13.06 -7.73
CA VAL A 958 -18.63 12.36 -6.91
C VAL A 958 -17.53 13.38 -6.50
N PRO A 959 -17.39 13.72 -5.20
CA PRO A 959 -16.55 14.84 -4.74
C PRO A 959 -15.08 14.83 -5.18
N ASN A 960 -14.55 13.63 -5.49
CA ASN A 960 -13.15 13.44 -5.86
C ASN A 960 -12.87 13.61 -7.37
N TYR A 961 -13.90 13.83 -8.21
CA TYR A 961 -13.80 13.88 -9.68
C TYR A 961 -14.21 15.25 -10.25
N LYS A 962 -13.75 16.33 -9.58
CA LYS A 962 -14.03 17.70 -10.02
C LYS A 962 -13.55 17.98 -11.47
N PRO A 963 -12.37 17.51 -11.90
CA PRO A 963 -11.90 17.73 -13.27
C PRO A 963 -12.83 17.13 -14.34
N GLU A 964 -13.33 15.92 -14.13
CA GLU A 964 -14.28 15.23 -15.01
C GLU A 964 -15.62 15.97 -15.08
N TYR A 965 -16.08 16.46 -13.93
CA TYR A 965 -17.29 17.26 -13.83
C TYR A 965 -17.16 18.57 -14.62
N ASP A 966 -16.05 19.30 -14.45
CA ASP A 966 -15.78 20.55 -15.16
C ASP A 966 -15.69 20.32 -16.69
N ALA A 967 -15.07 19.20 -17.12
CA ALA A 967 -14.96 18.82 -18.53
C ALA A 967 -16.32 18.52 -19.17
N LEU A 968 -17.19 17.81 -18.45
CA LEU A 968 -18.56 17.52 -18.90
C LEU A 968 -19.38 18.81 -19.03
N LEU A 969 -19.33 19.69 -18.03
CA LEU A 969 -20.01 20.99 -18.06
C LEU A 969 -19.53 21.85 -19.24
N ALA A 970 -18.21 21.95 -19.46
CA ALA A 970 -17.64 22.69 -20.57
C ALA A 970 -18.14 22.17 -21.93
N ARG A 971 -18.21 20.84 -22.08
CA ARG A 971 -18.70 20.19 -23.31
C ARG A 971 -20.18 20.45 -23.55
N TRP A 972 -21.02 20.45 -22.51
CA TRP A 972 -22.45 20.75 -22.65
C TRP A 972 -22.70 22.22 -22.99
N ARG A 973 -21.94 23.13 -22.37
CA ARG A 973 -21.98 24.56 -22.72
C ARG A 973 -21.61 24.80 -24.17
N ALA A 974 -20.56 24.13 -24.66
CA ALA A 974 -20.14 24.21 -26.06
C ALA A 974 -21.22 23.74 -27.06
N ARG A 975 -22.18 22.92 -26.62
CA ARG A 975 -23.32 22.48 -27.45
C ARG A 975 -24.54 23.38 -27.38
N GLY A 976 -24.54 24.39 -26.51
CA GLY A 976 -25.70 25.24 -26.29
C GLY A 976 -26.89 24.49 -25.69
N TRP A 977 -26.66 23.39 -24.96
CA TRP A 977 -27.74 22.65 -24.29
C TRP A 977 -28.28 23.47 -23.11
N ILE A 978 -29.61 23.48 -22.99
CA ILE A 978 -30.29 24.06 -21.83
C ILE A 978 -30.49 22.94 -20.82
N VAL A 979 -29.82 23.04 -19.67
CA VAL A 979 -29.80 21.98 -18.66
C VAL A 979 -30.13 22.55 -17.29
N GLU A 980 -31.13 21.97 -16.64
CA GLU A 980 -31.58 22.32 -15.28
C GLU A 980 -31.36 21.17 -14.29
N TRP A 981 -31.34 19.94 -14.80
CA TRP A 981 -31.28 18.72 -14.00
C TRP A 981 -30.13 17.82 -14.47
N GLN A 982 -29.52 17.11 -13.54
CA GLN A 982 -28.49 16.12 -13.80
C GLN A 982 -28.79 14.80 -13.11
N GLY A 983 -28.36 13.69 -13.71
CA GLY A 983 -28.41 12.35 -13.13
C GLY A 983 -27.03 11.70 -13.07
N SER A 984 -26.81 10.87 -12.06
CA SER A 984 -25.58 10.12 -11.86
C SER A 984 -25.81 8.79 -11.15
N LEU A 985 -24.74 8.04 -10.86
CA LEU A 985 -24.81 6.81 -10.05
C LEU A 985 -25.42 7.02 -8.65
N ARG A 986 -25.44 8.25 -8.15
CA ARG A 986 -26.01 8.59 -6.83
C ARG A 986 -27.50 8.91 -6.90
N GLY A 987 -28.05 9.09 -8.10
CA GLY A 987 -29.47 9.31 -8.32
C GLY A 987 -29.78 9.86 -9.71
N VAL A 988 -30.98 9.58 -10.23
CA VAL A 988 -31.41 10.04 -11.57
C VAL A 988 -31.56 11.55 -11.71
N ARG A 989 -31.73 12.29 -10.61
CA ARG A 989 -32.11 13.70 -10.65
C ARG A 989 -31.57 14.48 -9.47
N ALA A 990 -30.81 15.52 -9.77
CA ALA A 990 -30.36 16.58 -8.89
C ALA A 990 -30.34 17.90 -9.68
N PRO A 991 -30.49 19.07 -9.05
CA PRO A 991 -30.24 20.34 -9.71
C PRO A 991 -28.75 20.45 -10.12
N ILE A 992 -28.48 21.20 -11.18
CA ILE A 992 -27.12 21.56 -11.61
C ILE A 992 -26.60 22.75 -10.84
#